data_AF-A0A3D3UMS5-F1
#
_entry.id   AF-A0A3D3UMS5-F1
#
_cell.length_a   1.000
_cell.length_b   1.000
_cell.length_c   1.000
_cell.angle_alpha   90.00
_cell.angle_beta   90.00
_cell.angle_gamma   90.00
#
_symmetry.space_group_name_H-M   'P 1'
#
loop_
_entity.id
_entity.type
_entity.pdbx_description
1 polymer ?
#
loop_
_entity_poly.entity_id
_entity_poly.type
_entity_poly.pdbx_seq_one_letter_code
_entity_poly.pdbx_strand_id
1 'polypeptide(L)'
;MYIIVSIGCIWFTLPLTSQKQLKAADPHPVNDPIGVARGIHPGRVVWVHDPNATDWEGPDMHDGYWWQNNNTDQAVVDKMMSEAILLLTGQANEEAAWDAIFRYFNQSGGKENVGYQFGEKITIKVNMVAVSNVDGAGNQIAHLHWVNTSPQMILALLRQLVNVVGVAESDITVGDTTQFFPNHYWDHCHTEFPNVHYLANNGNLSRRGPVSSNGKNCEVPFYWSDPVAGSKRQDYLPVSYAEATYLINFACLKGHSSGVTLCAKNHYGSFIRLPPAAGYYDLHLSLPNPQWSPGTGHYRAHIDITGHPHLGGKTLLYLIDGLYGGYYWEGMPFRWYMEPFGGDWPSSLFASQDPVAIDSVAYDFLLQEWPDIVTGGTGASGSLEGGAEDYLHEAALAYNPPSGTFYDPNNDGIGLASLGVHEHWNNPVDKQYSRNLETGDGIELVIPSFATVDGPIENVTNGIRYDYFRYAIGEANPGDQIVVSPGIYNEPINFDGKNLTISSTDPSDLAMVAATVIEGGNQAVTFAGGEDVNCVLAGFTITGAVTGIYCSGASPTIANCCISANAGSGIRLSQSSNPTIANCNISGNAGCGITMNKHTQGRYILYNHATISNCVITANNQDGIMGGMPSITNCTIAVNFHHGVSCIKPMITNSIIYLNSLGSDFVQIESNFATVTYTDIQGGWPGEGNIDTDPYFVAIGFLDTNGTPENLDDDFWVEGDYHLQSQAGRWDPVSQTWIQDVVTSSCIDSGNPGSDWTAEPQPSGGRINMGAYGGTAKASKSPTD
;
A
#
# COMPACT_ATOMS: atom_id res chain seq x y z
N MET A 1 -71.52 39.98 -35.21
CA MET A 1 -70.55 38.88 -35.41
C MET A 1 -70.01 38.53 -34.03
N TYR A 2 -70.39 37.36 -33.51
CA TYR A 2 -70.18 36.94 -32.13
C TYR A 2 -68.70 36.66 -31.84
N ILE A 3 -68.13 37.25 -30.79
CA ILE A 3 -67.05 36.63 -29.99
C ILE A 3 -67.35 36.85 -28.51
N ILE A 4 -67.31 35.75 -27.79
CA ILE A 4 -67.74 35.51 -26.41
C ILE A 4 -66.73 36.09 -25.41
N VAL A 5 -67.26 36.70 -24.35
CA VAL A 5 -66.55 37.14 -23.14
C VAL A 5 -66.25 35.92 -22.27
N SER A 6 -65.03 35.82 -21.73
CA SER A 6 -64.73 34.94 -20.59
C SER A 6 -64.02 35.75 -19.51
N ILE A 7 -64.63 35.74 -18.33
CA ILE A 7 -64.18 36.33 -17.07
C ILE A 7 -63.45 35.24 -16.29
N GLY A 8 -62.34 35.58 -15.62
CA GLY A 8 -62.12 35.08 -14.27
C GLY A 8 -60.71 34.61 -13.89
N CYS A 9 -60.23 35.23 -12.81
CA CYS A 9 -59.38 34.68 -11.75
C CYS A 9 -57.85 34.72 -11.95
N ILE A 10 -57.29 35.86 -11.56
CA ILE A 10 -55.90 36.01 -11.12
C ILE A 10 -55.77 35.32 -9.75
N TRP A 11 -54.97 34.25 -9.68
CA TRP A 11 -54.57 33.63 -8.41
C TRP A 11 -53.41 34.42 -7.81
N PHE A 12 -53.63 35.02 -6.63
CA PHE A 12 -52.54 35.43 -5.75
C PHE A 12 -52.01 34.19 -5.04
N THR A 13 -50.80 33.76 -5.35
CA THR A 13 -50.04 32.80 -4.54
C THR A 13 -49.30 33.57 -3.44
N LEU A 14 -49.67 33.31 -2.19
CA LEU A 14 -48.86 33.63 -1.02
C LEU A 14 -47.52 32.87 -1.13
N PRO A 15 -46.37 33.47 -0.80
CA PRO A 15 -45.11 32.74 -0.75
C PRO A 15 -45.15 31.81 0.46
N LEU A 16 -45.41 30.52 0.21
CA LEU A 16 -44.90 29.46 1.07
C LEU A 16 -43.38 29.55 1.02
N THR A 17 -42.75 29.77 2.17
CA THR A 17 -41.32 29.60 2.38
C THR A 17 -40.92 28.21 1.91
N SER A 18 -40.38 28.11 0.70
CA SER A 18 -39.70 26.90 0.25
C SER A 18 -38.46 26.75 1.12
N GLN A 19 -38.41 25.71 1.96
CA GLN A 19 -37.15 25.20 2.45
C GLN A 19 -36.23 25.04 1.24
N LYS A 20 -35.10 25.75 1.26
CA LYS A 20 -34.02 25.59 0.29
C LYS A 20 -33.64 24.11 0.35
N GLN A 21 -33.98 23.33 -0.68
CA GLN A 21 -33.37 22.02 -0.86
C GLN A 21 -31.88 22.28 -1.03
N LEU A 22 -31.10 22.03 0.02
CA LEU A 22 -29.65 21.94 -0.07
C LEU A 22 -29.36 20.77 -1.01
N LYS A 23 -28.58 21.02 -2.05
CA LYS A 23 -28.06 19.97 -2.94
C LYS A 23 -27.08 19.12 -2.14
N ALA A 24 -27.00 17.83 -2.46
CA ALA A 24 -25.85 17.01 -2.06
C ALA A 24 -24.54 17.73 -2.41
N ALA A 25 -23.62 17.78 -1.47
CA ALA A 25 -22.31 18.39 -1.70
C ALA A 25 -21.52 17.54 -2.70
N ASP A 26 -20.79 18.19 -3.60
CA ASP A 26 -19.78 17.49 -4.39
C ASP A 26 -18.70 16.99 -3.40
N PRO A 27 -18.19 15.74 -3.55
CA PRO A 27 -17.11 15.24 -2.71
C PRO A 27 -15.91 16.18 -2.72
N HIS A 28 -15.23 16.32 -1.58
CA HIS A 28 -14.02 17.14 -1.52
C HIS A 28 -12.96 16.57 -2.47
N PRO A 29 -12.28 17.40 -3.30
CA PRO A 29 -11.30 16.89 -4.24
C PRO A 29 -10.10 16.23 -3.56
N VAL A 30 -9.54 15.20 -4.19
CA VAL A 30 -8.28 14.59 -3.77
C VAL A 30 -7.14 15.60 -3.84
N ASN A 31 -6.23 15.54 -2.87
CA ASN A 31 -5.05 16.40 -2.79
C ASN A 31 -5.30 17.92 -2.88
N ASP A 32 -6.46 18.39 -2.42
CA ASP A 32 -6.84 19.81 -2.39
C ASP A 32 -6.93 20.31 -0.93
N PRO A 33 -5.81 20.66 -0.27
CA PRO A 33 -5.79 20.97 1.16
C PRO A 33 -6.53 22.27 1.52
N ILE A 34 -7.32 22.20 2.58
CA ILE A 34 -7.96 23.34 3.23
C ILE A 34 -7.60 23.43 4.72
N GLY A 35 -7.54 24.66 5.24
CA GLY A 35 -7.15 24.91 6.63
C GLY A 35 -5.65 25.11 6.81
N VAL A 36 -5.17 24.98 8.05
CA VAL A 36 -3.78 25.25 8.42
C VAL A 36 -3.24 24.07 9.23
N ALA A 37 -2.26 23.39 8.65
CA ALA A 37 -1.62 22.21 9.20
C ALA A 37 -0.89 22.51 10.53
N ARG A 38 -0.94 21.57 11.48
CA ARG A 38 -0.35 21.70 12.84
C ARG A 38 0.58 20.54 13.21
N GLY A 39 1.40 20.74 14.25
CA GLY A 39 2.37 19.76 14.75
C GLY A 39 3.83 20.14 14.50
N ILE A 40 4.76 19.38 15.10
CA ILE A 40 6.21 19.51 14.86
C ILE A 40 6.51 19.42 13.36
N HIS A 41 5.86 18.47 12.69
CA HIS A 41 5.78 18.36 11.24
C HIS A 41 4.33 18.67 10.85
N PRO A 42 4.02 19.88 10.34
CA PRO A 42 2.64 20.33 10.13
C PRO A 42 1.81 19.35 9.29
N GLY A 43 0.66 18.89 9.80
CA GLY A 43 -0.27 18.03 9.07
C GLY A 43 0.19 16.57 8.99
N ARG A 44 1.26 16.20 9.70
CA ARG A 44 1.72 14.80 9.75
C ARG A 44 0.73 13.91 10.49
N VAL A 45 0.40 12.79 9.88
CA VAL A 45 -0.27 11.66 10.53
C VAL A 45 0.63 10.46 10.37
N VAL A 46 0.91 9.77 11.48
CA VAL A 46 1.61 8.49 11.46
C VAL A 46 0.58 7.38 11.46
N TRP A 47 0.79 6.36 10.64
CA TRP A 47 0.05 5.11 10.66
C TRP A 47 1.02 3.94 10.81
N VAL A 48 0.97 3.27 11.96
CA VAL A 48 1.73 2.05 12.25
C VAL A 48 0.81 0.86 12.08
N HIS A 49 1.20 -0.10 11.24
CA HIS A 49 0.49 -1.37 11.03
C HIS A 49 1.46 -2.52 11.24
N ASP A 50 1.16 -3.40 12.20
CA ASP A 50 1.92 -4.63 12.43
C ASP A 50 0.94 -5.81 12.58
N PRO A 51 0.80 -6.69 11.57
CA PRO A 51 -0.17 -7.78 11.61
C PRO A 51 0.10 -8.79 12.73
N ASN A 52 1.29 -8.79 13.35
CA ASN A 52 1.57 -9.65 14.50
C ASN A 52 0.95 -9.11 15.80
N ALA A 53 0.34 -7.93 15.78
CA ALA A 53 -0.27 -7.34 16.98
C ALA A 53 -1.54 -8.06 17.42
N THR A 54 -2.26 -8.71 16.49
CA THR A 54 -3.55 -9.34 16.75
C THR A 54 -3.67 -10.70 16.05
N ASP A 55 -4.15 -11.70 16.78
CA ASP A 55 -4.31 -13.07 16.28
C ASP A 55 -5.67 -13.68 16.63
N TRP A 56 -6.63 -12.87 17.09
CA TRP A 56 -7.97 -13.36 17.46
C TRP A 56 -8.71 -14.01 16.29
N GLU A 57 -9.21 -15.24 16.46
CA GLU A 57 -9.97 -15.90 15.39
C GLU A 57 -11.37 -15.29 15.16
N GLY A 58 -11.82 -14.42 16.07
CA GLY A 58 -13.09 -13.70 15.99
C GLY A 58 -14.17 -14.26 16.92
N PRO A 59 -15.32 -13.57 17.01
CA PRO A 59 -16.34 -13.86 18.02
C PRO A 59 -17.02 -15.22 17.85
N ASP A 60 -17.05 -15.76 16.63
CA ASP A 60 -17.75 -17.01 16.29
C ASP A 60 -16.90 -18.27 16.50
N MET A 61 -15.59 -18.13 16.76
CA MET A 61 -14.63 -19.25 16.75
C MET A 61 -14.32 -19.83 18.14
N HIS A 62 -15.06 -19.43 19.18
CA HIS A 62 -14.85 -19.85 20.58
C HIS A 62 -13.44 -19.53 21.15
N ASP A 63 -12.75 -18.55 20.59
CA ASP A 63 -11.38 -18.14 20.93
C ASP A 63 -11.34 -16.96 21.93
N GLY A 64 -12.28 -16.92 22.87
CA GLY A 64 -12.37 -15.84 23.86
C GLY A 64 -12.68 -14.46 23.25
N TYR A 65 -11.93 -13.44 23.66
CA TYR A 65 -12.18 -12.04 23.33
C TYR A 65 -10.92 -11.32 22.85
N TRP A 66 -11.08 -10.39 21.90
CA TRP A 66 -10.02 -9.59 21.31
C TRP A 66 -9.07 -8.93 22.33
N TRP A 67 -9.59 -8.46 23.47
CA TRP A 67 -8.80 -7.76 24.50
C TRP A 67 -7.94 -8.67 25.38
N GLN A 68 -7.97 -9.99 25.19
CA GLN A 68 -7.18 -10.94 25.98
C GLN A 68 -5.74 -11.06 25.44
N ASN A 69 -4.79 -11.35 26.31
CA ASN A 69 -3.35 -11.39 25.97
C ASN A 69 -2.94 -12.53 25.02
N ASN A 70 -3.79 -13.54 24.85
CA ASN A 70 -3.60 -14.61 23.87
C ASN A 70 -4.14 -14.25 22.48
N ASN A 71 -4.76 -13.08 22.35
CA ASN A 71 -5.40 -12.59 21.13
C ASN A 71 -4.80 -11.25 20.66
N THR A 72 -4.10 -10.53 21.55
CA THR A 72 -3.43 -9.28 21.26
C THR A 72 -2.05 -9.27 21.93
N ASP A 73 -0.98 -9.22 21.15
CA ASP A 73 0.39 -9.29 21.63
C ASP A 73 0.84 -7.92 22.20
N GLN A 74 1.04 -7.87 23.51
CA GLN A 74 1.45 -6.63 24.19
C GLN A 74 2.83 -6.12 23.74
N ALA A 75 3.79 -7.00 23.46
CA ALA A 75 5.14 -6.58 23.09
C ALA A 75 5.16 -5.93 21.70
N VAL A 76 4.37 -6.46 20.77
CA VAL A 76 4.15 -5.83 19.46
C VAL A 76 3.45 -4.49 19.62
N VAL A 77 2.39 -4.41 20.43
CA VAL A 77 1.67 -3.14 20.69
C VAL A 77 2.57 -2.07 21.34
N ASP A 78 3.45 -2.45 22.27
CA ASP A 78 4.44 -1.53 22.86
C ASP A 78 5.39 -0.96 21.79
N LYS A 79 5.89 -1.83 20.89
CA LYS A 79 6.74 -1.44 19.76
C LYS A 79 5.98 -0.49 18.82
N MET A 80 4.72 -0.79 18.50
CA MET A 80 3.90 0.08 17.65
C MET A 80 3.74 1.49 18.25
N MET A 81 3.52 1.58 19.57
CA MET A 81 3.42 2.86 20.28
C MET A 81 4.73 3.64 20.21
N SER A 82 5.86 2.98 20.46
CA SER A 82 7.20 3.58 20.33
C SER A 82 7.42 4.13 18.91
N GLU A 83 7.20 3.31 17.88
CA GLU A 83 7.36 3.70 16.47
C GLU A 83 6.48 4.89 16.10
N ALA A 84 5.22 4.90 16.57
CA ALA A 84 4.31 6.01 16.32
C ALA A 84 4.86 7.34 16.84
N ILE A 85 5.42 7.36 18.06
CA ILE A 85 6.01 8.55 18.68
C ILE A 85 7.31 8.98 17.99
N LEU A 86 8.16 8.03 17.60
CA LEU A 86 9.41 8.32 16.89
C LEU A 86 9.14 8.92 15.51
N LEU A 87 8.26 8.30 14.70
CA LEU A 87 7.92 8.77 13.35
C LEU A 87 7.19 10.12 13.38
N LEU A 88 6.34 10.34 14.39
CA LEU A 88 5.59 11.58 14.53
C LEU A 88 6.53 12.78 14.71
N THR A 89 7.66 12.56 15.37
CA THR A 89 8.62 13.61 15.73
C THR A 89 9.85 13.64 14.82
N GLY A 90 10.17 12.52 14.15
CA GLY A 90 11.42 12.32 13.41
C GLY A 90 12.65 12.22 14.32
N GLN A 91 12.47 11.89 15.61
CA GLN A 91 13.57 11.75 16.57
C GLN A 91 14.12 10.32 16.62
N ALA A 92 15.37 10.18 17.07
CA ALA A 92 16.08 8.90 17.07
C ALA A 92 15.76 8.00 18.28
N ASN A 93 15.12 8.53 19.32
CA ASN A 93 14.75 7.77 20.53
C ASN A 93 13.54 8.42 21.24
N GLU A 94 12.89 7.64 22.11
CA GLU A 94 11.61 7.99 22.73
C GLU A 94 11.74 9.19 23.68
N GLU A 95 12.83 9.32 24.44
CA GLU A 95 13.08 10.45 25.34
C GLU A 95 13.11 11.77 24.58
N ALA A 96 13.88 11.82 23.48
CA ALA A 96 13.97 13.00 22.62
C ALA A 96 12.65 13.30 21.90
N ALA A 97 11.92 12.25 21.48
CA ALA A 97 10.62 12.39 20.85
C ALA A 97 9.60 13.04 21.80
N TRP A 98 9.45 12.53 23.02
CA TRP A 98 8.53 13.11 24.01
C TRP A 98 8.93 14.53 24.41
N ASP A 99 10.21 14.81 24.66
CA ASP A 99 10.67 16.17 24.96
C ASP A 99 10.31 17.15 23.83
N ALA A 100 10.47 16.73 22.56
CA ALA A 100 10.06 17.52 21.41
C ALA A 100 8.54 17.78 21.36
N ILE A 101 7.71 16.77 21.64
CA ILE A 101 6.25 16.88 21.70
C ILE A 101 5.82 17.93 22.73
N PHE A 102 6.35 17.87 23.96
CA PHE A 102 6.03 18.84 25.01
C PHE A 102 6.54 20.24 24.69
N ARG A 103 7.78 20.38 24.22
CA ARG A 103 8.36 21.67 23.85
C ARG A 103 7.56 22.37 22.77
N TYR A 104 7.24 21.66 21.69
CA TYR A 104 6.41 22.18 20.62
C TYR A 104 5.06 22.66 21.15
N PHE A 105 4.38 21.81 21.93
CA PHE A 105 3.06 22.13 22.45
C PHE A 105 3.08 23.36 23.37
N ASN A 106 4.05 23.43 24.29
CA ASN A 106 4.22 24.56 25.19
C ASN A 106 4.53 25.85 24.43
N GLN A 107 5.44 25.80 23.45
CA GLN A 107 5.79 26.96 22.64
C GLN A 107 4.61 27.45 21.79
N SER A 108 3.89 26.54 21.11
CA SER A 108 2.72 26.86 20.29
C SER A 108 1.55 27.39 21.14
N GLY A 109 1.44 26.97 22.40
CA GLY A 109 0.48 27.49 23.38
C GLY A 109 0.91 28.81 24.05
N GLY A 110 2.03 29.41 23.64
CA GLY A 110 2.53 30.69 24.17
C GLY A 110 3.27 30.58 25.51
N LYS A 111 3.62 29.38 25.96
CA LYS A 111 4.50 29.15 27.11
C LYS A 111 5.98 29.15 26.68
N GLU A 112 6.89 29.05 27.65
CA GLU A 112 8.32 28.90 27.40
C GLU A 112 8.61 27.59 26.65
N ASN A 113 9.72 27.55 25.88
CA ASN A 113 10.19 26.35 25.18
C ASN A 113 10.82 25.36 26.18
N VAL A 114 9.97 24.68 26.94
CA VAL A 114 10.35 23.68 27.94
C VAL A 114 9.59 22.38 27.70
N GLY A 115 10.25 21.25 27.97
CA GLY A 115 9.59 19.94 28.00
C GLY A 115 8.69 19.80 29.24
N TYR A 116 8.22 18.59 29.48
CA TYR A 116 7.42 18.24 30.66
C TYR A 116 8.06 18.74 31.97
N GLN A 117 7.26 19.34 32.85
CA GLN A 117 7.68 19.72 34.20
C GLN A 117 7.02 18.82 35.24
N PHE A 118 7.81 18.38 36.23
CA PHE A 118 7.33 17.51 37.30
C PHE A 118 6.11 18.10 38.02
N GLY A 119 5.06 17.29 38.17
CA GLY A 119 3.78 17.68 38.78
C GLY A 119 2.75 18.25 37.80
N GLU A 120 3.10 18.42 36.52
CA GLU A 120 2.10 18.71 35.49
C GLU A 120 1.23 17.47 35.25
N LYS A 121 -0.09 17.68 35.22
CA LYS A 121 -1.09 16.60 35.15
C LYS A 121 -1.46 16.26 33.72
N ILE A 122 -1.69 14.97 33.45
CA ILE A 122 -2.12 14.46 32.14
C ILE A 122 -3.46 13.73 32.29
N THR A 123 -4.45 14.11 31.47
CA THR A 123 -5.71 13.34 31.37
C THR A 123 -5.80 12.68 29.99
N ILE A 124 -6.01 11.37 29.97
CA ILE A 124 -6.12 10.52 28.78
C ILE A 124 -7.61 10.17 28.58
N LYS A 125 -8.23 10.69 27.52
CA LYS A 125 -9.60 10.34 27.14
C LYS A 125 -9.59 9.14 26.20
N VAL A 126 -10.02 7.99 26.70
CA VAL A 126 -10.18 6.74 25.94
C VAL A 126 -11.62 6.54 25.46
N ASN A 127 -11.84 5.84 24.36
CA ASN A 127 -13.18 5.48 23.90
C ASN A 127 -13.67 4.20 24.60
N MET A 128 -14.69 4.33 25.45
CA MET A 128 -15.29 3.20 26.20
C MET A 128 -16.79 3.03 25.92
N VAL A 129 -17.29 3.57 24.81
CA VAL A 129 -18.74 3.70 24.53
C VAL A 129 -19.49 2.36 24.55
N ALA A 130 -18.82 1.25 24.23
CA ALA A 130 -19.44 -0.08 24.25
C ALA A 130 -19.51 -0.72 25.65
N VAL A 131 -18.89 -0.10 26.66
CA VAL A 131 -18.94 -0.57 28.05
C VAL A 131 -20.22 -0.07 28.74
N SER A 132 -21.36 -0.64 28.34
CA SER A 132 -22.67 -0.16 28.80
C SER A 132 -23.06 -0.62 30.21
N ASN A 133 -22.56 -1.77 30.69
CA ASN A 133 -22.95 -2.35 31.98
C ASN A 133 -21.83 -3.19 32.61
N VAL A 134 -21.73 -3.13 33.93
CA VAL A 134 -20.88 -3.99 34.77
C VAL A 134 -21.69 -4.63 35.91
N ASP A 135 -21.28 -5.81 36.38
CA ASP A 135 -21.83 -6.42 37.60
C ASP A 135 -21.33 -5.71 38.87
N GLY A 136 -21.84 -6.16 40.04
CA GLY A 136 -21.43 -5.59 41.33
C GLY A 136 -19.96 -5.81 41.70
N ALA A 137 -19.23 -6.65 40.96
CA ALA A 137 -17.80 -6.88 41.12
C ALA A 137 -16.94 -6.06 40.14
N GLY A 138 -17.55 -5.39 39.15
CA GLY A 138 -16.86 -4.61 38.13
C GLY A 138 -16.57 -5.35 36.83
N ASN A 139 -17.12 -6.56 36.63
CA ASN A 139 -16.96 -7.29 35.38
C ASN A 139 -17.96 -6.77 34.36
N GLN A 140 -17.51 -6.54 33.12
CA GLN A 140 -18.41 -6.24 32.02
C GLN A 140 -19.27 -7.47 31.71
N ILE A 141 -20.59 -7.28 31.62
CA ILE A 141 -21.56 -8.38 31.47
C ILE A 141 -22.31 -8.38 30.14
N ALA A 142 -22.04 -7.40 29.29
CA ALA A 142 -22.65 -7.27 27.97
C ALA A 142 -21.63 -6.75 26.97
N HIS A 143 -21.82 -7.12 25.69
CA HIS A 143 -21.04 -6.57 24.57
C HIS A 143 -19.52 -6.77 24.70
N LEU A 144 -19.08 -7.90 25.25
CA LEU A 144 -17.67 -8.21 25.47
C LEU A 144 -16.84 -8.32 24.17
N HIS A 145 -17.50 -8.53 23.03
CA HIS A 145 -16.88 -8.57 21.70
C HIS A 145 -16.84 -7.21 21.01
N TRP A 146 -17.48 -6.18 21.56
CA TRP A 146 -17.49 -4.85 20.97
C TRP A 146 -16.18 -4.13 21.32
N VAL A 147 -15.49 -3.63 20.29
CA VAL A 147 -14.19 -2.98 20.44
C VAL A 147 -14.32 -1.63 21.10
N ASN A 148 -13.34 -1.29 21.92
CA ASN A 148 -13.12 0.01 22.53
C ASN A 148 -11.63 0.32 22.36
N THR A 149 -11.13 1.41 22.92
CA THR A 149 -9.66 1.56 23.03
C THR A 149 -9.11 0.39 23.85
N SER A 150 -8.20 -0.37 23.28
CA SER A 150 -7.67 -1.64 23.78
C SER A 150 -6.90 -1.45 25.08
N PRO A 151 -7.01 -2.36 26.06
CA PRO A 151 -6.24 -2.26 27.30
C PRO A 151 -4.72 -2.31 27.04
N GLN A 152 -4.29 -3.02 26.00
CA GLN A 152 -2.89 -3.10 25.58
C GLN A 152 -2.35 -1.74 25.11
N MET A 153 -3.15 -1.01 24.32
CA MET A 153 -2.82 0.33 23.84
C MET A 153 -2.77 1.35 24.97
N ILE A 154 -3.69 1.25 25.94
CA ILE A 154 -3.68 2.09 27.14
C ILE A 154 -2.40 1.81 27.96
N LEU A 155 -2.06 0.53 28.18
CA LEU A 155 -0.86 0.15 28.92
C LEU A 155 0.42 0.61 28.23
N ALA A 156 0.53 0.46 26.90
CA ALA A 156 1.66 0.93 26.12
C ALA A 156 1.87 2.45 26.27
N LEU A 157 0.79 3.24 26.22
CA LEU A 157 0.87 4.68 26.45
C LEU A 157 1.26 5.02 27.89
N LEU A 158 0.74 4.30 28.90
CA LEU A 158 1.15 4.50 30.29
C LEU A 158 2.64 4.21 30.50
N ARG A 159 3.17 3.15 29.88
CA ARG A 159 4.62 2.85 29.88
C ARG A 159 5.44 3.98 29.29
N GLN A 160 5.01 4.57 28.17
CA GLN A 160 5.67 5.75 27.60
C GLN A 160 5.69 6.93 28.59
N LEU A 161 4.54 7.29 29.15
CA LEU A 161 4.45 8.46 30.04
C LEU A 161 5.19 8.26 31.37
N VAL A 162 5.08 7.08 31.99
CA VAL A 162 5.69 6.84 33.31
C VAL A 162 7.16 6.49 33.18
N ASN A 163 7.52 5.57 32.29
CA ASN A 163 8.88 5.02 32.24
C ASN A 163 9.83 5.84 31.36
N VAL A 164 9.34 6.50 30.31
CA VAL A 164 10.17 7.32 29.40
C VAL A 164 10.12 8.80 29.79
N VAL A 165 8.91 9.38 29.89
CA VAL A 165 8.76 10.80 30.23
C VAL A 165 9.03 11.08 31.70
N GLY A 166 8.77 10.11 32.58
CA GLY A 166 8.90 10.28 34.04
C GLY A 166 7.73 11.01 34.69
N VAL A 167 6.53 10.94 34.09
CA VAL A 167 5.30 11.47 34.69
C VAL A 167 4.96 10.60 35.90
N ALA A 168 4.72 11.24 37.05
CA ALA A 168 4.28 10.51 38.23
C ALA A 168 2.90 9.88 37.96
N GLU A 169 2.73 8.59 38.27
CA GLU A 169 1.47 7.87 38.09
C GLU A 169 0.26 8.63 38.67
N SER A 170 0.41 9.25 39.84
CA SER A 170 -0.63 10.03 40.51
C SER A 170 -1.07 11.31 39.78
N ASP A 171 -0.27 11.77 38.82
CA ASP A 171 -0.58 12.92 37.97
C ASP A 171 -1.24 12.51 36.65
N ILE A 172 -1.47 11.20 36.44
CA ILE A 172 -2.17 10.66 35.27
C ILE A 172 -3.60 10.27 35.63
N THR A 173 -4.55 10.74 34.83
CA THR A 173 -5.95 10.26 34.85
C THR A 173 -6.28 9.63 33.50
N VAL A 174 -6.91 8.46 33.47
CA VAL A 174 -7.31 7.78 32.22
C VAL A 174 -8.73 7.24 32.32
N GLY A 175 -9.56 7.48 31.30
CA GLY A 175 -10.90 6.90 31.24
C GLY A 175 -11.91 7.70 30.43
N ASP A 176 -13.19 7.45 30.71
CA ASP A 176 -14.36 8.09 30.09
C ASP A 176 -15.35 8.49 31.19
N THR A 177 -15.84 9.73 31.19
CA THR A 177 -16.73 10.21 32.27
C THR A 177 -18.15 9.71 32.16
N THR A 178 -18.52 9.11 31.03
CA THR A 178 -19.88 8.62 30.76
C THR A 178 -20.01 7.11 30.91
N GLN A 179 -18.90 6.37 30.89
CA GLN A 179 -18.88 4.90 30.86
C GLN A 179 -18.19 4.29 32.09
N PHE A 180 -18.18 2.96 32.17
CA PHE A 180 -17.47 2.22 33.21
C PHE A 180 -16.02 1.91 32.81
N PHE A 181 -15.19 1.54 33.80
CA PHE A 181 -13.83 1.04 33.59
C PHE A 181 -13.72 -0.39 34.16
N PRO A 182 -14.03 -1.43 33.36
CA PRO A 182 -14.19 -2.82 33.81
C PRO A 182 -12.92 -3.45 34.39
N ASN A 183 -13.07 -4.58 35.08
CA ASN A 183 -11.95 -5.31 35.68
C ASN A 183 -10.89 -5.73 34.66
N HIS A 184 -11.25 -6.23 33.48
CA HIS A 184 -10.22 -6.63 32.51
C HIS A 184 -9.36 -5.46 31.99
N TYR A 185 -9.89 -4.24 31.94
CA TYR A 185 -9.09 -3.04 31.66
C TYR A 185 -8.25 -2.62 32.87
N TRP A 186 -8.89 -2.58 34.04
CA TRP A 186 -8.27 -2.17 35.29
C TRP A 186 -7.12 -3.11 35.66
N ASP A 187 -7.37 -4.41 35.74
CA ASP A 187 -6.38 -5.41 36.13
C ASP A 187 -5.18 -5.38 35.17
N HIS A 188 -5.41 -5.18 33.86
CA HIS A 188 -4.34 -5.08 32.87
C HIS A 188 -3.43 -3.87 33.09
N CYS A 189 -4.01 -2.70 33.41
CA CYS A 189 -3.24 -1.46 33.59
C CYS A 189 -2.73 -1.26 35.02
N HIS A 190 -3.58 -1.46 36.02
CA HIS A 190 -3.34 -1.19 37.43
C HIS A 190 -2.34 -2.17 38.05
N THR A 191 -2.18 -3.37 37.48
CA THR A 191 -1.15 -4.30 37.94
C THR A 191 0.25 -3.69 37.83
N GLU A 192 0.50 -2.90 36.80
CA GLU A 192 1.78 -2.20 36.61
C GLU A 192 1.76 -0.78 37.17
N PHE A 193 0.63 -0.06 37.04
CA PHE A 193 0.53 1.35 37.42
C PHE A 193 -0.58 1.62 38.46
N PRO A 194 -0.42 1.14 39.71
CA PRO A 194 -1.47 1.18 40.73
C PRO A 194 -1.84 2.59 41.22
N ASN A 195 -0.98 3.60 41.00
CA ASN A 195 -1.24 4.97 41.47
C ASN A 195 -1.90 5.85 40.41
N VAL A 196 -2.12 5.34 39.19
CA VAL A 196 -2.87 6.04 38.13
C VAL A 196 -4.33 6.18 38.52
N HIS A 197 -4.94 7.32 38.17
CA HIS A 197 -6.36 7.58 38.42
C HIS A 197 -7.23 7.07 37.27
N TYR A 198 -7.81 5.87 37.39
CA TYR A 198 -8.75 5.37 36.38
C TYR A 198 -10.16 5.92 36.60
N LEU A 199 -10.70 6.57 35.58
CA LEU A 199 -11.93 7.34 35.59
C LEU A 199 -13.11 6.50 35.06
N ALA A 200 -14.20 6.47 35.83
CA ALA A 200 -15.46 5.79 35.50
C ALA A 200 -16.66 6.61 35.99
N ASN A 201 -17.85 6.43 35.41
CA ASN A 201 -19.02 7.29 35.63
C ASN A 201 -19.59 7.38 37.06
N ASN A 202 -19.29 6.44 37.97
CA ASN A 202 -19.94 6.36 39.29
C ASN A 202 -18.98 6.25 40.50
N GLY A 203 -17.66 6.24 40.29
CA GLY A 203 -16.64 6.28 41.34
C GLY A 203 -16.62 5.14 42.35
N ASN A 204 -17.16 3.98 41.97
CA ASN A 204 -17.13 2.76 42.78
C ASN A 204 -15.95 1.86 42.38
N LEU A 205 -15.75 0.77 43.13
CA LEU A 205 -14.82 -0.33 42.78
C LEU A 205 -13.36 0.12 42.62
N SER A 206 -12.90 1.05 43.46
CA SER A 206 -11.56 1.67 43.39
C SER A 206 -11.32 2.54 42.15
N ARG A 207 -12.31 2.74 41.28
CA ARG A 207 -12.25 3.71 40.19
C ARG A 207 -12.63 5.09 40.70
N ARG A 208 -12.01 6.11 40.14
CA ARG A 208 -12.38 7.49 40.43
C ARG A 208 -13.64 7.83 39.65
N GLY A 209 -14.65 8.34 40.36
CA GLY A 209 -15.83 8.92 39.72
C GLY A 209 -15.44 10.18 38.96
N PRO A 210 -16.27 10.71 38.04
CA PRO A 210 -16.19 12.13 37.75
C PRO A 210 -16.49 12.89 39.04
N VAL A 211 -15.44 13.21 39.81
CA VAL A 211 -15.59 13.94 41.07
C VAL A 211 -15.77 15.40 40.73
N SER A 212 -16.91 15.95 41.11
CA SER A 212 -17.04 17.37 41.38
C SER A 212 -16.59 17.60 42.83
N SER A 213 -15.68 18.54 43.06
CA SER A 213 -15.17 18.81 44.41
C SER A 213 -16.32 19.32 45.29
N ASN A 214 -16.83 18.46 46.17
CA ASN A 214 -17.87 18.75 47.17
C ASN A 214 -19.30 19.05 46.67
N GLY A 215 -19.76 18.41 45.58
CA GLY A 215 -21.14 18.62 45.11
C GLY A 215 -21.39 20.04 44.59
N LYS A 216 -20.33 20.76 44.23
CA LYS A 216 -20.35 21.99 43.44
C LYS A 216 -19.65 21.74 42.11
N ASN A 217 -20.27 22.24 41.04
CA ASN A 217 -19.75 22.21 39.68
C ASN A 217 -18.26 22.56 39.64
N CYS A 218 -17.49 21.94 38.73
CA CYS A 218 -16.33 22.63 38.19
C CYS A 218 -16.82 23.98 37.66
N GLU A 219 -16.21 25.10 38.04
CA GLU A 219 -16.65 26.43 37.65
C GLU A 219 -16.22 26.81 36.23
N VAL A 220 -15.64 25.89 35.45
CA VAL A 220 -15.28 26.13 34.04
C VAL A 220 -16.50 25.83 33.16
N PRO A 221 -17.28 26.85 32.75
CA PRO A 221 -18.40 26.66 31.84
C PRO A 221 -17.89 26.27 30.45
N PHE A 222 -18.71 25.52 29.72
CA PHE A 222 -18.50 25.24 28.30
C PHE A 222 -19.62 25.88 27.48
N TYR A 223 -19.30 26.71 26.49
CA TYR A 223 -20.30 27.38 25.67
C TYR A 223 -20.44 26.70 24.32
N TRP A 224 -21.69 26.55 23.86
CA TRP A 224 -22.02 26.08 22.52
C TRP A 224 -22.34 27.28 21.64
N SER A 225 -21.76 27.34 20.45
CA SER A 225 -21.92 28.44 19.48
C SER A 225 -23.27 28.37 18.74
N ASP A 226 -24.06 27.33 18.99
CA ASP A 226 -25.45 27.24 18.55
C ASP A 226 -26.40 28.08 19.43
N PRO A 227 -27.13 29.06 18.87
CA PRO A 227 -28.11 29.86 19.62
C PRO A 227 -29.16 29.03 20.39
N VAL A 228 -29.49 27.82 19.92
CA VAL A 228 -30.44 26.92 20.61
C VAL A 228 -29.95 26.54 22.00
N ALA A 229 -28.64 26.50 22.22
CA ALA A 229 -28.03 26.16 23.50
C ALA A 229 -28.35 27.14 24.63
N GLY A 230 -28.66 28.41 24.32
CA GLY A 230 -29.03 29.41 25.33
C GLY A 230 -30.31 29.08 26.12
N SER A 231 -31.12 28.14 25.60
CA SER A 231 -32.32 27.61 26.28
C SER A 231 -32.08 26.32 27.06
N LYS A 232 -30.84 25.81 27.05
CA LYS A 232 -30.44 24.54 27.64
C LYS A 232 -29.66 24.75 28.94
N ARG A 233 -29.48 23.68 29.68
CA ARG A 233 -28.64 23.65 30.87
C ARG A 233 -27.17 23.80 30.48
N GLN A 234 -26.47 24.66 31.22
CA GLN A 234 -25.04 24.92 31.07
C GLN A 234 -24.21 23.65 31.33
N ASP A 235 -23.34 23.31 30.36
CA ASP A 235 -22.31 22.28 30.53
C ASP A 235 -21.12 22.83 31.31
N TYR A 236 -20.47 21.94 32.07
CA TYR A 236 -19.24 22.22 32.82
C TYR A 236 -18.27 21.06 32.64
N LEU A 237 -16.98 21.37 32.59
CA LEU A 237 -15.95 20.35 32.40
C LEU A 237 -15.68 19.53 33.68
N PRO A 238 -15.36 18.23 33.59
CA PRO A 238 -14.91 17.47 34.74
C PRO A 238 -13.59 18.00 35.31
N VAL A 239 -13.39 17.83 36.62
CA VAL A 239 -12.19 18.34 37.34
C VAL A 239 -10.90 17.82 36.73
N SER A 240 -10.85 16.55 36.32
CA SER A 240 -9.66 15.96 35.68
C SER A 240 -9.24 16.68 34.39
N TYR A 241 -10.19 17.19 33.61
CA TYR A 241 -9.92 17.96 32.39
C TYR A 241 -9.58 19.42 32.71
N ALA A 242 -10.29 20.00 33.68
CA ALA A 242 -10.06 21.38 34.11
C ALA A 242 -8.67 21.56 34.72
N GLU A 243 -8.22 20.62 35.57
CA GLU A 243 -6.91 20.64 36.25
C GLU A 243 -5.74 20.10 35.43
N ALA A 244 -6.00 19.31 34.37
CA ALA A 244 -4.93 18.78 33.53
C ALA A 244 -4.10 19.91 32.91
N THR A 245 -2.79 19.75 32.84
CA THR A 245 -1.94 20.60 32.00
C THR A 245 -2.03 20.15 30.55
N TYR A 246 -2.04 18.84 30.33
CA TYR A 246 -2.06 18.21 29.02
C TYR A 246 -3.20 17.19 28.92
N LEU A 247 -3.80 17.08 27.74
CA LEU A 247 -4.73 16.02 27.38
C LEU A 247 -4.12 15.11 26.31
N ILE A 248 -4.48 13.84 26.34
CA ILE A 248 -4.27 12.92 25.23
C ILE A 248 -5.65 12.38 24.83
N ASN A 249 -5.99 12.52 23.56
CA ASN A 249 -7.24 12.01 23.01
C ASN A 249 -6.96 10.67 22.31
N PHE A 250 -7.37 9.56 22.92
CA PHE A 250 -7.17 8.22 22.41
C PHE A 250 -8.51 7.62 21.95
N ALA A 251 -8.83 7.84 20.69
CA ALA A 251 -10.04 7.35 20.06
C ALA A 251 -9.89 5.90 19.59
N CYS A 252 -10.93 5.38 18.94
CA CYS A 252 -10.96 4.06 18.34
C CYS A 252 -11.48 4.19 16.91
N LEU A 253 -10.87 3.47 15.95
CA LEU A 253 -11.18 3.55 14.52
C LEU A 253 -12.55 2.92 14.23
N LYS A 254 -13.59 3.74 14.09
CA LYS A 254 -14.97 3.24 13.96
C LYS A 254 -15.85 4.04 13.01
N GLY A 255 -16.72 3.33 12.29
CA GLY A 255 -17.90 3.90 11.62
C GLY A 255 -19.01 4.32 12.60
N HIS A 256 -20.06 4.97 12.09
CA HIS A 256 -21.25 5.33 12.86
C HIS A 256 -22.46 5.60 11.97
N SER A 257 -23.67 5.58 12.55
CA SER A 257 -24.92 6.06 11.92
C SER A 257 -24.90 7.52 11.43
N SER A 258 -23.84 8.25 11.75
CA SER A 258 -23.68 9.67 11.52
C SER A 258 -22.26 9.96 11.03
N GLY A 259 -21.78 9.16 10.08
CA GLY A 259 -20.43 9.23 9.55
C GLY A 259 -19.46 8.35 10.33
N VAL A 260 -18.55 8.96 11.07
CA VAL A 260 -17.45 8.27 11.76
C VAL A 260 -17.39 8.60 13.26
N THR A 261 -16.67 7.78 14.02
CA THR A 261 -16.39 8.00 15.45
C THR A 261 -14.89 8.00 15.68
N LEU A 262 -14.28 9.18 15.59
CA LEU A 262 -12.82 9.39 15.69
C LEU A 262 -12.50 10.38 16.83
N CYS A 263 -11.38 11.10 16.77
CA CYS A 263 -10.90 11.95 17.87
C CYS A 263 -11.91 13.04 18.24
N ALA A 264 -12.48 13.75 17.27
CA ALA A 264 -13.44 14.81 17.56
C ALA A 264 -14.67 14.28 18.35
N LYS A 265 -15.20 13.13 17.94
CA LYS A 265 -16.40 12.54 18.56
C LYS A 265 -16.09 11.82 19.87
N ASN A 266 -14.87 11.33 20.07
CA ASN A 266 -14.44 10.71 21.33
C ASN A 266 -14.66 11.64 22.54
N HIS A 267 -14.60 12.96 22.33
CA HIS A 267 -14.86 13.94 23.38
C HIS A 267 -16.31 14.02 23.87
N TYR A 268 -17.28 13.38 23.21
CA TYR A 268 -18.65 13.29 23.75
C TYR A 268 -18.65 12.64 25.15
N GLY A 269 -17.70 11.75 25.42
CA GLY A 269 -17.45 11.15 26.74
C GLY A 269 -16.60 12.00 27.69
N SER A 270 -16.39 13.30 27.42
CA SER A 270 -15.61 14.23 28.28
C SER A 270 -16.49 15.12 29.17
N PHE A 271 -17.81 14.93 29.16
CA PHE A 271 -18.76 15.74 29.93
C PHE A 271 -19.41 14.94 31.06
N ILE A 272 -19.86 15.63 32.12
CA ILE A 272 -20.61 15.04 33.24
C ILE A 272 -22.11 15.17 32.96
N ARG A 273 -22.69 14.21 32.23
CA ARG A 273 -24.10 14.23 31.81
C ARG A 273 -24.89 13.06 32.39
N LEU A 274 -25.09 13.06 33.71
CA LEU A 274 -25.83 12.02 34.45
C LEU A 274 -27.06 12.63 35.18
N PRO A 275 -28.31 12.16 34.92
CA PRO A 275 -28.70 11.17 33.91
C PRO A 275 -28.44 11.70 32.48
N PRO A 276 -28.35 10.82 31.46
CA PRO A 276 -28.06 11.22 30.09
C PRO A 276 -28.97 12.36 29.59
N ALA A 277 -28.35 13.44 29.14
CA ALA A 277 -28.93 14.52 28.33
C ALA A 277 -30.16 15.31 28.87
N ALA A 278 -30.71 15.03 30.05
CA ALA A 278 -31.92 15.70 30.52
C ALA A 278 -31.71 17.22 30.71
N GLY A 279 -32.23 18.00 29.76
CA GLY A 279 -32.16 19.47 29.76
C GLY A 279 -30.86 20.08 29.22
N TYR A 280 -29.84 19.27 28.90
CA TYR A 280 -28.59 19.74 28.28
C TYR A 280 -28.74 19.94 26.77
N TYR A 281 -27.74 20.56 26.14
CA TYR A 281 -27.68 20.64 24.68
C TYR A 281 -27.44 19.24 24.08
N ASP A 282 -28.29 18.85 23.13
CA ASP A 282 -28.20 17.54 22.50
C ASP A 282 -27.18 17.56 21.37
N LEU A 283 -26.00 17.02 21.67
CA LEU A 283 -24.89 16.92 20.74
C LEU A 283 -25.23 16.09 19.49
N HIS A 284 -26.15 15.12 19.59
CA HIS A 284 -26.46 14.22 18.48
C HIS A 284 -27.28 14.91 17.39
N LEU A 285 -28.00 15.99 17.73
CA LEU A 285 -28.71 16.79 16.72
C LEU A 285 -27.75 17.58 15.82
N SER A 286 -26.50 17.80 16.25
CA SER A 286 -25.46 18.43 15.43
C SER A 286 -24.70 17.45 14.53
N LEU A 287 -24.86 16.14 14.74
CA LEU A 287 -24.25 15.11 13.90
C LEU A 287 -24.96 15.02 12.54
N PRO A 288 -24.24 14.61 11.47
CA PRO A 288 -24.88 14.38 10.19
C PRO A 288 -25.87 13.23 10.31
N ASN A 289 -27.06 13.42 9.74
CA ASN A 289 -28.10 12.43 9.81
C ASN A 289 -29.12 12.64 8.67
N PRO A 290 -29.58 11.57 7.99
CA PRO A 290 -30.45 11.71 6.83
C PRO A 290 -31.78 12.41 7.12
N GLN A 291 -32.27 12.34 8.37
CA GLN A 291 -33.59 12.84 8.74
C GLN A 291 -33.59 14.31 9.19
N TRP A 292 -32.51 14.82 9.80
CA TRP A 292 -32.52 16.17 10.39
C TRP A 292 -31.32 17.06 10.06
N SER A 293 -30.18 16.51 9.64
CA SER A 293 -28.98 17.28 9.28
C SER A 293 -28.18 16.58 8.17
N PRO A 294 -28.78 16.34 6.98
CA PRO A 294 -28.04 15.81 5.84
C PRO A 294 -27.20 16.93 5.21
N GLY A 295 -26.11 16.55 4.53
CA GLY A 295 -25.28 17.45 3.75
C GLY A 295 -24.27 18.25 4.58
N THR A 296 -23.64 19.21 3.91
CA THR A 296 -22.59 20.06 4.46
C THR A 296 -23.07 21.48 4.79
N GLY A 297 -22.24 22.25 5.49
CA GLY A 297 -22.53 23.63 5.87
C GLY A 297 -23.49 23.74 7.06
N HIS A 298 -23.39 22.83 8.02
CA HIS A 298 -24.15 22.89 9.27
C HIS A 298 -23.23 23.20 10.44
N TYR A 299 -23.80 23.81 11.48
CA TYR A 299 -23.13 23.85 12.77
C TYR A 299 -22.81 22.43 13.26
N ARG A 300 -21.56 22.17 13.65
CA ARG A 300 -21.14 20.90 14.26
C ARG A 300 -20.54 21.16 15.62
N ALA A 301 -21.12 20.55 16.66
CA ALA A 301 -20.66 20.73 18.05
C ALA A 301 -19.20 20.25 18.28
N HIS A 302 -18.69 19.39 17.40
CA HIS A 302 -17.29 18.97 17.38
C HIS A 302 -16.32 20.15 17.37
N ILE A 303 -16.65 21.24 16.67
CA ILE A 303 -15.72 22.37 16.50
C ILE A 303 -15.58 23.17 17.78
N ASP A 304 -16.67 23.41 18.51
CA ASP A 304 -16.60 24.03 19.84
C ASP A 304 -15.76 23.18 20.79
N ILE A 305 -15.93 21.86 20.75
CA ILE A 305 -15.19 20.92 21.61
C ILE A 305 -13.70 20.94 21.29
N THR A 306 -13.34 20.77 20.02
CA THR A 306 -11.95 20.73 19.55
C THR A 306 -11.29 22.11 19.62
N GLY A 307 -12.07 23.20 19.57
CA GLY A 307 -11.57 24.57 19.74
C GLY A 307 -11.47 25.03 21.19
N HIS A 308 -12.07 24.32 22.16
CA HIS A 308 -12.15 24.77 23.54
C HIS A 308 -10.77 24.72 24.25
N PRO A 309 -10.35 25.77 24.98
CA PRO A 309 -9.03 25.88 25.61
C PRO A 309 -8.69 24.77 26.59
N HIS A 310 -9.68 24.25 27.31
CA HIS A 310 -9.49 23.16 28.27
C HIS A 310 -9.70 21.76 27.68
N LEU A 311 -10.14 21.66 26.41
CA LEU A 311 -10.23 20.40 25.67
C LEU A 311 -9.16 20.42 24.57
N GLY A 312 -9.51 20.70 23.31
CA GLY A 312 -8.51 20.69 22.24
C GLY A 312 -7.34 21.65 22.45
N GLY A 313 -7.51 22.77 23.16
CA GLY A 313 -6.41 23.67 23.54
C GLY A 313 -5.40 23.09 24.55
N LYS A 314 -5.72 21.98 25.21
CA LYS A 314 -4.82 21.19 26.07
C LYS A 314 -4.38 19.88 25.43
N THR A 315 -4.95 19.47 24.30
CA THR A 315 -4.65 18.17 23.71
C THR A 315 -3.28 18.17 23.04
N LEU A 316 -2.35 17.49 23.71
CA LEU A 316 -0.95 17.32 23.35
C LEU A 316 -0.79 16.37 22.16
N LEU A 317 -1.59 15.31 22.14
CA LEU A 317 -1.47 14.19 21.22
C LEU A 317 -2.84 13.59 20.93
N TYR A 318 -3.07 13.27 19.66
CA TYR A 318 -4.23 12.55 19.17
C TYR A 318 -3.81 11.16 18.71
N LEU A 319 -4.50 10.14 19.20
CA LEU A 319 -4.26 8.74 18.90
C LEU A 319 -5.56 8.07 18.47
N ILE A 320 -5.50 7.14 17.52
CA ILE A 320 -6.63 6.30 17.14
C ILE A 320 -6.18 4.84 17.18
N ASP A 321 -6.82 4.06 18.05
CA ASP A 321 -6.66 2.61 18.10
C ASP A 321 -7.44 1.94 16.97
N GLY A 322 -6.72 1.27 16.09
CA GLY A 322 -7.23 0.48 14.98
C GLY A 322 -6.75 -0.97 15.01
N LEU A 323 -6.47 -1.56 16.19
CA LEU A 323 -6.06 -2.98 16.26
C LEU A 323 -7.11 -3.91 15.62
N TYR A 324 -8.39 -3.66 15.90
CA TYR A 324 -9.49 -4.47 15.37
C TYR A 324 -10.48 -3.70 14.49
N GLY A 325 -10.56 -2.37 14.64
CA GLY A 325 -11.55 -1.52 13.96
C GLY A 325 -13.00 -1.84 14.34
N GLY A 326 -13.92 -0.88 14.24
CA GLY A 326 -15.34 -1.12 14.49
C GLY A 326 -16.21 -0.74 13.30
N TYR A 327 -16.97 -1.71 12.79
CA TYR A 327 -17.87 -1.53 11.64
C TYR A 327 -18.87 -0.39 11.84
N TYR A 328 -19.38 -0.25 13.05
CA TYR A 328 -20.39 0.75 13.40
C TYR A 328 -20.21 1.27 14.83
N TRP A 329 -21.16 2.06 15.33
CA TRP A 329 -21.04 2.73 16.64
C TRP A 329 -20.96 1.74 17.81
N GLU A 330 -21.61 0.59 17.69
CA GLU A 330 -21.49 -0.51 18.65
C GLU A 330 -20.08 -1.07 18.72
N GLY A 331 -19.25 -0.87 17.69
CA GLY A 331 -17.89 -1.38 17.67
C GLY A 331 -17.81 -2.89 17.42
N MET A 332 -18.70 -3.48 16.61
CA MET A 332 -18.48 -4.86 16.16
C MET A 332 -17.23 -4.90 15.24
N PRO A 333 -16.19 -5.69 15.57
CA PRO A 333 -14.99 -5.76 14.76
C PRO A 333 -15.19 -6.63 13.52
N PHE A 334 -14.52 -6.25 12.43
CA PHE A 334 -14.49 -6.97 11.17
C PHE A 334 -13.06 -6.98 10.65
N ARG A 335 -12.69 -8.04 9.94
CA ARG A 335 -11.44 -8.08 9.18
C ARG A 335 -11.54 -7.13 7.98
N TRP A 336 -10.44 -6.49 7.63
CA TRP A 336 -10.36 -5.47 6.59
C TRP A 336 -9.80 -6.07 5.30
N TYR A 337 -10.38 -5.69 4.17
CA TYR A 337 -10.00 -6.24 2.86
C TYR A 337 -9.12 -5.31 2.04
N MET A 338 -9.14 -3.99 2.31
CA MET A 338 -8.23 -3.08 1.61
C MET A 338 -6.76 -3.43 1.89
N GLU A 339 -5.89 -3.23 0.89
CA GLU A 339 -4.44 -3.44 1.07
C GLU A 339 -3.87 -2.47 2.12
N PRO A 340 -3.00 -2.92 3.03
CA PRO A 340 -2.31 -4.22 3.07
C PRO A 340 -2.98 -5.31 3.92
N PHE A 341 -4.23 -5.11 4.36
CA PHE A 341 -4.86 -5.97 5.37
C PHE A 341 -5.30 -7.33 4.80
N GLY A 342 -5.69 -7.41 3.54
CA GLY A 342 -5.85 -8.68 2.82
C GLY A 342 -6.84 -9.68 3.43
N GLY A 343 -7.83 -9.21 4.21
CA GLY A 343 -8.77 -10.05 4.93
C GLY A 343 -8.33 -10.40 6.37
N ASP A 344 -7.39 -9.65 6.95
CA ASP A 344 -6.93 -9.75 8.34
C ASP A 344 -7.45 -8.59 9.21
N TRP A 345 -7.16 -8.60 10.51
CA TRP A 345 -7.43 -7.46 11.38
C TRP A 345 -6.59 -6.24 11.00
N PRO A 346 -7.13 -5.02 11.11
CA PRO A 346 -6.41 -3.82 10.71
C PRO A 346 -5.13 -3.58 11.49
N SER A 347 -4.95 -4.13 12.70
CA SER A 347 -3.67 -4.17 13.44
C SER A 347 -2.93 -2.83 13.47
N SER A 348 -3.67 -1.73 13.65
CA SER A 348 -3.21 -0.37 13.36
C SER A 348 -3.20 0.57 14.56
N LEU A 349 -2.30 1.55 14.53
CA LEU A 349 -2.27 2.72 15.41
C LEU A 349 -2.04 3.99 14.58
N PHE A 350 -2.87 5.01 14.77
CA PHE A 350 -2.66 6.33 14.17
C PHE A 350 -2.26 7.35 15.23
N ALA A 351 -1.36 8.27 14.88
CA ALA A 351 -0.89 9.34 15.76
C ALA A 351 -0.69 10.68 15.05
N SER A 352 -1.08 11.78 15.70
CA SER A 352 -0.85 13.14 15.18
C SER A 352 -0.90 14.21 16.28
N GLN A 353 -0.38 15.40 15.97
CA GLN A 353 -0.62 16.64 16.71
C GLN A 353 -1.65 17.56 16.03
N ASP A 354 -2.15 17.19 14.85
CA ASP A 354 -3.20 17.90 14.11
C ASP A 354 -4.53 17.11 14.21
N PRO A 355 -5.55 17.65 14.92
CA PRO A 355 -6.81 16.95 15.14
C PRO A 355 -7.62 16.74 13.86
N VAL A 356 -7.46 17.63 12.86
CA VAL A 356 -8.23 17.54 11.63
C VAL A 356 -7.55 16.59 10.66
N ALA A 357 -6.22 16.61 10.58
CA ALA A 357 -5.48 15.71 9.72
C ALA A 357 -5.68 14.24 10.10
N ILE A 358 -5.58 13.90 11.40
CA ILE A 358 -5.72 12.50 11.86
C ILE A 358 -7.13 11.96 11.59
N ASP A 359 -8.17 12.76 11.83
CA ASP A 359 -9.54 12.36 11.57
C ASP A 359 -9.82 12.29 10.05
N SER A 360 -9.15 13.10 9.23
CA SER A 360 -9.21 13.03 7.75
C SER A 360 -8.61 11.74 7.22
N VAL A 361 -7.42 11.37 7.71
CA VAL A 361 -6.77 10.10 7.32
C VAL A 361 -7.62 8.91 7.75
N ALA A 362 -8.05 8.85 9.01
CA ALA A 362 -8.88 7.75 9.48
C ALA A 362 -10.25 7.68 8.80
N TYR A 363 -10.79 8.83 8.36
CA TYR A 363 -11.98 8.87 7.51
C TYR A 363 -11.73 8.19 6.16
N ASP A 364 -10.61 8.46 5.50
CA ASP A 364 -10.27 7.83 4.21
C ASP A 364 -10.16 6.30 4.31
N PHE A 365 -9.52 5.80 5.37
CA PHE A 365 -9.46 4.36 5.68
C PHE A 365 -10.85 3.76 5.85
N LEU A 366 -11.71 4.38 6.66
CA LEU A 366 -13.07 3.89 6.89
C LEU A 366 -13.97 4.00 5.65
N LEU A 367 -13.81 5.06 4.86
CA LEU A 367 -14.57 5.28 3.63
C LEU A 367 -14.20 4.23 2.58
N GLN A 368 -12.92 3.91 2.45
CA GLN A 368 -12.43 2.89 1.53
C GLN A 368 -12.90 1.50 1.93
N GLU A 369 -12.83 1.18 3.22
CA GLU A 369 -13.21 -0.15 3.71
C GLU A 369 -14.74 -0.33 3.73
N TRP A 370 -15.49 0.66 4.24
CA TRP A 370 -16.94 0.59 4.43
C TRP A 370 -17.68 1.84 3.90
N PRO A 371 -17.72 2.06 2.57
CA PRO A 371 -18.31 3.27 1.99
C PRO A 371 -19.79 3.44 2.31
N ASP A 372 -20.55 2.35 2.40
CA ASP A 372 -21.98 2.39 2.71
C ASP A 372 -22.25 2.85 4.15
N ILE A 373 -21.36 2.51 5.09
CA ILE A 373 -21.48 2.96 6.47
C ILE A 373 -21.13 4.44 6.59
N VAL A 374 -19.98 4.83 6.02
CA VAL A 374 -19.50 6.21 6.13
C VAL A 374 -20.44 7.19 5.42
N THR A 375 -20.96 6.83 4.24
CA THR A 375 -21.82 7.73 3.45
C THR A 375 -23.31 7.57 3.74
N GLY A 376 -23.76 6.42 4.22
CA GLY A 376 -25.16 6.10 4.44
C GLY A 376 -25.62 6.26 5.89
N GLY A 377 -24.76 6.03 6.87
CA GLY A 377 -25.11 6.09 8.29
C GLY A 377 -26.19 5.06 8.66
N THR A 378 -27.41 5.51 9.02
CA THR A 378 -28.60 4.63 9.18
C THR A 378 -29.42 4.46 7.90
N GLY A 379 -29.11 5.22 6.84
CA GLY A 379 -29.85 5.24 5.57
C GLY A 379 -29.20 4.35 4.50
N ALA A 380 -29.68 4.49 3.26
CA ALA A 380 -28.99 3.91 2.11
C ALA A 380 -27.66 4.64 1.87
N SER A 381 -26.73 4.00 1.17
CA SER A 381 -25.47 4.61 0.72
C SER A 381 -25.70 6.03 0.15
N GLY A 382 -24.88 6.99 0.57
CA GLY A 382 -25.01 8.40 0.20
C GLY A 382 -26.10 9.21 0.93
N SER A 383 -26.90 8.62 1.83
CA SER A 383 -27.99 9.34 2.52
C SER A 383 -27.54 10.45 3.47
N LEU A 384 -26.24 10.50 3.84
CA LEU A 384 -25.69 11.62 4.59
C LEU A 384 -25.34 12.83 3.70
N GLU A 385 -25.38 12.68 2.37
CA GLU A 385 -25.17 13.75 1.39
C GLU A 385 -23.81 14.49 1.54
N GLY A 386 -22.76 13.77 1.94
CA GLY A 386 -21.43 14.33 2.24
C GLY A 386 -21.30 14.85 3.69
N GLY A 387 -22.33 14.74 4.51
CA GLY A 387 -22.32 15.25 5.88
C GLY A 387 -21.31 14.56 6.82
N ALA A 388 -20.83 13.37 6.46
CA ALA A 388 -19.91 12.57 7.29
C ALA A 388 -18.58 13.28 7.57
N GLU A 389 -18.08 14.06 6.61
CA GLU A 389 -16.84 14.84 6.70
C GLU A 389 -17.08 16.34 6.95
N ASP A 390 -18.33 16.78 7.08
CA ASP A 390 -18.66 18.20 7.21
C ASP A 390 -17.97 18.87 8.41
N TYR A 391 -17.80 18.13 9.52
CA TYR A 391 -17.08 18.66 10.67
C TYR A 391 -15.58 18.88 10.41
N LEU A 392 -14.98 18.18 9.44
CA LEU A 392 -13.59 18.39 9.03
C LEU A 392 -13.46 19.71 8.25
N HIS A 393 -14.39 19.98 7.34
CA HIS A 393 -14.47 21.27 6.64
C HIS A 393 -14.70 22.43 7.62
N GLU A 394 -15.66 22.28 8.53
CA GLU A 394 -15.96 23.28 9.56
C GLU A 394 -14.75 23.52 10.49
N ALA A 395 -14.01 22.48 10.86
CA ALA A 395 -12.82 22.60 11.71
C ALA A 395 -11.63 23.22 10.98
N ALA A 396 -11.36 22.78 9.74
CA ALA A 396 -10.29 23.31 8.90
C ALA A 396 -10.50 24.79 8.60
N LEU A 397 -11.75 25.21 8.39
CA LEU A 397 -12.14 26.57 8.05
C LEU A 397 -12.84 27.29 9.20
N ALA A 398 -12.58 26.95 10.47
CA ALA A 398 -13.35 27.50 11.60
C ALA A 398 -13.36 29.05 11.71
N TYR A 399 -12.42 29.74 11.06
CA TYR A 399 -12.38 31.20 10.94
C TYR A 399 -13.39 31.78 9.93
N ASN A 400 -13.83 30.96 8.97
CA ASN A 400 -14.84 31.26 7.96
C ASN A 400 -15.51 29.96 7.49
N PRO A 401 -16.26 29.29 8.38
CA PRO A 401 -16.72 27.93 8.13
C PRO A 401 -17.84 27.92 7.07
N PRO A 402 -18.01 26.82 6.32
CA PRO A 402 -19.09 26.67 5.35
C PRO A 402 -20.50 26.96 5.90
N SER A 403 -20.75 26.64 7.18
CA SER A 403 -22.02 26.91 7.87
C SER A 403 -22.29 28.39 8.14
N GLY A 404 -21.27 29.25 8.04
CA GLY A 404 -21.32 30.64 8.47
C GLY A 404 -21.43 30.82 9.99
N THR A 405 -21.20 29.76 10.76
CA THR A 405 -21.20 29.80 12.22
C THR A 405 -20.02 30.64 12.73
N PHE A 406 -20.27 31.48 13.73
CA PHE A 406 -19.19 32.10 14.50
C PHE A 406 -18.88 31.21 15.71
N TYR A 407 -17.87 30.35 15.58
CA TYR A 407 -17.47 29.45 16.67
C TYR A 407 -16.70 30.22 17.75
N ASP A 408 -17.30 30.32 18.94
CA ASP A 408 -16.76 30.99 20.13
C ASP A 408 -17.05 30.12 21.38
N PRO A 409 -16.32 28.99 21.55
CA PRO A 409 -16.52 28.10 22.70
C PRO A 409 -16.13 28.73 24.05
N ASN A 410 -15.47 29.89 24.03
CA ASN A 410 -15.06 30.65 25.22
C ASN A 410 -16.08 31.71 25.65
N ASN A 411 -16.99 32.08 24.74
CA ASN A 411 -17.89 33.21 24.89
C ASN A 411 -17.12 34.51 25.24
N ASP A 412 -15.96 34.71 24.61
CA ASP A 412 -15.09 35.88 24.78
C ASP A 412 -15.19 36.89 23.60
N GLY A 413 -16.00 36.55 22.58
CA GLY A 413 -16.20 37.34 21.38
C GLY A 413 -15.11 37.15 20.32
N ILE A 414 -14.21 36.18 20.48
CA ILE A 414 -13.13 35.88 19.54
C ILE A 414 -13.44 34.55 18.85
N GLY A 415 -13.60 34.60 17.52
CA GLY A 415 -13.85 33.42 16.71
C GLY A 415 -12.62 32.51 16.63
N LEU A 416 -12.84 31.21 16.48
CA LEU A 416 -11.77 30.24 16.29
C LEU A 416 -10.96 30.49 15.00
N ALA A 417 -9.66 30.23 15.08
CA ALA A 417 -8.82 30.03 13.89
C ALA A 417 -8.99 28.61 13.34
N SER A 418 -8.38 28.32 12.18
CA SER A 418 -8.30 26.95 11.65
C SER A 418 -7.78 25.97 12.70
N LEU A 419 -8.48 24.86 12.91
CA LEU A 419 -8.13 23.85 13.93
C LEU A 419 -7.13 22.80 13.43
N GLY A 420 -6.84 22.78 12.13
CA GLY A 420 -5.99 21.80 11.47
C GLY A 420 -6.21 21.81 9.96
N VAL A 421 -5.61 20.85 9.26
CA VAL A 421 -5.75 20.70 7.80
C VAL A 421 -6.59 19.49 7.40
N HIS A 422 -7.39 19.62 6.35
CA HIS A 422 -8.19 18.56 5.75
C HIS A 422 -7.89 18.44 4.25
N GLU A 423 -7.75 17.20 3.78
CA GLU A 423 -7.77 16.78 2.38
C GLU A 423 -7.96 15.25 2.32
N HIS A 424 -8.12 14.73 1.10
CA HIS A 424 -8.10 13.29 0.81
C HIS A 424 -6.82 12.88 0.10
N TRP A 425 -6.41 11.61 0.28
CA TRP A 425 -5.31 11.02 -0.47
C TRP A 425 -5.60 10.97 -1.98
N ASN A 426 -4.58 10.66 -2.77
CA ASN A 426 -4.69 10.45 -4.22
C ASN A 426 -5.54 9.21 -4.56
N ASN A 427 -5.28 8.07 -3.91
CA ASN A 427 -5.96 6.79 -4.12
C ASN A 427 -5.68 5.82 -2.95
N PRO A 428 -6.49 4.76 -2.77
CA PRO A 428 -6.37 3.84 -1.62
C PRO A 428 -5.17 2.87 -1.69
N VAL A 429 -4.44 2.81 -2.79
CA VAL A 429 -3.22 1.99 -2.92
C VAL A 429 -2.03 2.79 -2.39
N ASP A 430 -1.76 3.94 -3.00
CA ASP A 430 -0.60 4.78 -2.67
C ASP A 430 -0.79 5.55 -1.36
N LYS A 431 -2.04 5.94 -1.04
CA LYS A 431 -2.43 6.70 0.16
C LYS A 431 -1.61 7.99 0.36
N GLN A 432 -1.24 8.65 -0.75
CA GLN A 432 -0.40 9.84 -0.74
C GLN A 432 -1.23 11.12 -0.70
N TYR A 433 -0.91 12.00 0.24
CA TYR A 433 -1.50 13.33 0.38
C TYR A 433 -0.62 14.42 -0.25
N SER A 434 -1.09 15.67 -0.28
CA SER A 434 -0.39 16.75 -0.97
C SER A 434 1.06 16.98 -0.50
N ARG A 435 1.38 16.78 0.79
CA ARG A 435 2.78 16.84 1.26
C ARG A 435 3.60 15.62 0.87
N ASN A 436 3.00 14.43 0.80
CA ASN A 436 3.70 13.24 0.28
C ASN A 436 4.09 13.42 -1.20
N LEU A 437 3.28 14.16 -1.96
CA LEU A 437 3.48 14.44 -3.39
C LEU A 437 4.30 15.70 -3.67
N GLU A 438 4.70 16.45 -2.63
CA GLU A 438 5.34 17.77 -2.75
C GLU A 438 4.52 18.79 -3.57
N THR A 439 3.18 18.64 -3.59
CA THR A 439 2.27 19.51 -4.35
C THR A 439 1.56 20.56 -3.49
N GLY A 440 1.60 20.44 -2.16
CA GLY A 440 0.96 21.37 -1.24
C GLY A 440 1.42 21.22 0.21
N ASP A 441 0.90 22.10 1.07
CA ASP A 441 1.24 22.18 2.50
C ASP A 441 0.23 21.45 3.40
N GLY A 442 -0.45 20.43 2.87
CA GLY A 442 -1.53 19.72 3.56
C GLY A 442 -1.09 18.60 4.50
N ILE A 443 -1.66 17.41 4.32
CA ILE A 443 -1.40 16.20 5.09
C ILE A 443 -0.16 15.49 4.54
N GLU A 444 0.61 14.89 5.43
CA GLU A 444 1.65 13.89 5.13
C GLU A 444 1.32 12.63 5.92
N LEU A 445 1.01 11.52 5.24
CA LEU A 445 0.91 10.21 5.87
C LEU A 445 2.29 9.58 5.94
N VAL A 446 2.73 9.22 7.15
CA VAL A 446 4.01 8.54 7.41
C VAL A 446 3.74 7.15 7.94
N ILE A 447 4.40 6.16 7.34
CA ILE A 447 4.34 4.76 7.76
C ILE A 447 5.74 4.30 8.21
N PRO A 448 5.87 3.33 9.14
CA PRO A 448 7.14 2.68 9.41
C PRO A 448 7.73 2.13 8.12
N SER A 449 9.04 2.32 7.94
CA SER A 449 9.75 1.66 6.86
C SER A 449 9.74 0.15 7.09
N PHE A 450 9.50 -0.61 6.04
CA PHE A 450 9.66 -2.07 6.03
C PHE A 450 11.13 -2.49 5.89
N ALA A 451 12.05 -1.56 6.07
CA ALA A 451 13.47 -1.81 6.04
C ALA A 451 13.89 -2.80 7.13
N THR A 452 14.74 -3.74 6.75
CA THR A 452 15.42 -4.67 7.64
C THR A 452 16.92 -4.40 7.64
N VAL A 453 17.61 -4.89 8.68
CA VAL A 453 19.06 -4.64 8.81
C VAL A 453 19.85 -5.47 7.80
N ASP A 454 19.39 -6.69 7.54
CA ASP A 454 20.11 -7.73 6.79
C ASP A 454 19.25 -8.38 5.69
N GLY A 455 18.18 -7.72 5.27
CA GLY A 455 17.32 -8.18 4.18
C GLY A 455 18.10 -8.49 2.90
N PRO A 456 17.70 -9.54 2.14
CA PRO A 456 18.40 -9.98 0.95
C PRO A 456 18.16 -9.09 -0.27
N ILE A 457 17.20 -8.15 -0.21
CA ILE A 457 16.87 -7.20 -1.27
C ILE A 457 17.36 -5.82 -0.84
N GLU A 458 18.33 -5.25 -1.53
CA GLU A 458 18.91 -3.95 -1.20
C GLU A 458 18.57 -2.91 -2.27
N ASN A 459 17.98 -1.79 -1.88
CA ASN A 459 18.00 -0.58 -2.71
C ASN A 459 19.38 0.07 -2.58
N VAL A 460 20.29 -0.25 -3.51
CA VAL A 460 21.70 0.20 -3.45
C VAL A 460 21.84 1.71 -3.69
N THR A 461 20.79 2.39 -4.17
CA THR A 461 20.79 3.86 -4.28
C THR A 461 20.86 4.53 -2.91
N ASN A 462 20.17 3.98 -1.91
CA ASN A 462 20.07 4.56 -0.56
C ASN A 462 20.63 3.66 0.55
N GLY A 463 21.01 2.41 0.24
CA GLY A 463 21.58 1.44 1.17
C GLY A 463 20.55 0.78 2.10
N ILE A 464 19.25 0.93 1.82
CA ILE A 464 18.17 0.35 2.61
C ILE A 464 17.90 -1.09 2.13
N ARG A 465 17.68 -2.00 3.08
CA ARG A 465 17.45 -3.43 2.82
C ARG A 465 16.05 -3.85 3.21
N TYR A 466 15.53 -4.88 2.56
CA TYR A 466 14.17 -5.39 2.70
C TYR A 466 14.13 -6.91 2.59
N ASP A 467 13.10 -7.50 3.19
CA ASP A 467 12.85 -8.95 3.11
C ASP A 467 11.99 -9.36 1.89
N TYR A 468 11.22 -8.41 1.34
CA TYR A 468 10.23 -8.64 0.28
C TYR A 468 10.33 -7.61 -0.85
N PHE A 469 10.02 -8.02 -2.08
CA PHE A 469 10.08 -7.17 -3.27
C PHE A 469 9.09 -6.02 -3.18
N ARG A 470 7.84 -6.26 -2.77
CA ARG A 470 6.82 -5.22 -2.62
C ARG A 470 7.24 -4.08 -1.70
N TYR A 471 8.02 -4.36 -0.66
CA TYR A 471 8.52 -3.34 0.26
C TYR A 471 9.64 -2.52 -0.38
N ALA A 472 10.61 -3.20 -1.00
CA ALA A 472 11.69 -2.53 -1.71
C ALA A 472 11.16 -1.66 -2.86
N ILE A 473 10.20 -2.16 -3.64
CA ILE A 473 9.56 -1.44 -4.75
C ILE A 473 8.65 -0.33 -4.22
N GLY A 474 7.88 -0.59 -3.16
CA GLY A 474 7.00 0.40 -2.53
C GLY A 474 7.75 1.64 -2.06
N GLU A 475 8.91 1.46 -1.43
CA GLU A 475 9.76 2.55 -0.92
C GLU A 475 10.78 3.10 -1.94
N ALA A 476 10.97 2.43 -3.08
CA ALA A 476 11.86 2.91 -4.13
C ALA A 476 11.27 4.09 -4.91
N ASN A 477 12.15 5.01 -5.33
CA ASN A 477 11.85 6.08 -6.26
C ASN A 477 12.13 5.64 -7.71
N PRO A 478 11.43 6.18 -8.72
CA PRO A 478 11.79 5.95 -10.12
C PRO A 478 13.28 6.27 -10.37
N GLY A 479 14.00 5.35 -11.00
CA GLY A 479 15.44 5.41 -11.23
C GLY A 479 16.30 4.68 -10.19
N ASP A 480 15.71 4.21 -9.09
CA ASP A 480 16.45 3.45 -8.08
C ASP A 480 16.93 2.09 -8.59
N GLN A 481 18.03 1.62 -8.00
CA GLN A 481 18.63 0.33 -8.28
C GLN A 481 18.43 -0.60 -7.08
N ILE A 482 17.79 -1.73 -7.33
CA ILE A 482 17.54 -2.79 -6.36
C ILE A 482 18.38 -4.01 -6.75
N VAL A 483 19.25 -4.45 -5.85
CA VAL A 483 20.11 -5.61 -6.01
C VAL A 483 19.65 -6.71 -5.06
N VAL A 484 19.50 -7.91 -5.61
CA VAL A 484 18.92 -9.07 -4.93
C VAL A 484 19.98 -10.14 -4.74
N SER A 485 20.13 -10.58 -3.51
CA SER A 485 21.04 -11.68 -3.14
C SER A 485 20.51 -13.04 -3.64
N PRO A 486 21.36 -14.08 -3.75
CA PRO A 486 20.89 -15.43 -4.03
C PRO A 486 19.80 -15.90 -3.06
N GLY A 487 18.77 -16.54 -3.59
CA GLY A 487 17.60 -17.00 -2.84
C GLY A 487 16.46 -17.46 -3.74
N ILE A 488 15.46 -18.09 -3.14
CA ILE A 488 14.20 -18.42 -3.79
C ILE A 488 13.13 -17.48 -3.24
N TYR A 489 12.51 -16.72 -4.14
CA TYR A 489 11.53 -15.69 -3.85
C TYR A 489 10.18 -16.13 -4.40
N ASN A 490 9.23 -16.41 -3.50
CA ASN A 490 7.88 -16.89 -3.84
C ASN A 490 6.87 -15.76 -4.09
N GLU A 491 7.36 -14.52 -4.13
CA GLU A 491 6.55 -13.32 -4.27
C GLU A 491 6.52 -12.87 -5.74
N PRO A 492 5.33 -12.65 -6.34
CA PRO A 492 5.25 -12.07 -7.67
C PRO A 492 5.72 -10.61 -7.65
N ILE A 493 6.46 -10.20 -8.68
CA ILE A 493 7.00 -8.85 -8.80
C ILE A 493 6.07 -8.00 -9.68
N ASN A 494 5.67 -6.83 -9.19
CA ASN A 494 5.07 -5.77 -9.99
C ASN A 494 5.89 -4.49 -9.81
N PHE A 495 6.26 -3.83 -10.92
CA PHE A 495 7.06 -2.60 -10.88
C PHE A 495 6.23 -1.35 -10.58
N ASP A 496 4.90 -1.47 -10.53
CA ASP A 496 3.96 -0.39 -10.17
C ASP A 496 4.14 0.91 -10.98
N GLY A 497 4.55 0.79 -12.25
CA GLY A 497 4.82 1.96 -13.11
C GLY A 497 6.09 2.73 -12.76
N LYS A 498 6.90 2.26 -11.81
CA LYS A 498 8.19 2.85 -11.47
C LYS A 498 9.27 2.29 -12.40
N ASN A 499 10.00 3.17 -13.09
CA ASN A 499 11.16 2.79 -13.88
C ASN A 499 12.35 2.46 -12.96
N LEU A 500 12.38 1.25 -12.41
CA LEU A 500 13.42 0.74 -11.51
C LEU A 500 14.41 -0.15 -12.26
N THR A 501 15.63 -0.29 -11.74
CA THR A 501 16.54 -1.39 -12.11
C THR A 501 16.52 -2.44 -11.02
N ILE A 502 15.96 -3.61 -11.28
CA ILE A 502 16.00 -4.76 -10.37
C ILE A 502 16.93 -5.82 -10.97
N SER A 503 17.98 -6.20 -10.23
CA SER A 503 18.98 -7.16 -10.70
C SER A 503 19.44 -8.12 -9.61
N SER A 504 19.89 -9.33 -9.98
CA SER A 504 20.71 -10.14 -9.07
C SER A 504 22.08 -9.51 -8.84
N THR A 505 22.84 -9.96 -7.83
CA THR A 505 24.14 -9.36 -7.49
C THR A 505 25.19 -9.39 -8.62
N ASP A 506 25.09 -10.35 -9.54
CA ASP A 506 25.88 -10.38 -10.78
C ASP A 506 25.04 -11.03 -11.89
N PRO A 507 24.35 -10.24 -12.72
CA PRO A 507 23.48 -10.76 -13.77
C PRO A 507 24.26 -11.42 -14.92
N SER A 508 25.59 -11.31 -14.97
CA SER A 508 26.43 -11.91 -16.02
C SER A 508 26.99 -13.28 -15.66
N ASP A 509 26.94 -13.64 -14.37
CA ASP A 509 27.34 -14.95 -13.84
C ASP A 509 26.14 -15.92 -13.84
N LEU A 510 26.23 -16.97 -14.64
CA LEU A 510 25.16 -17.98 -14.76
C LEU A 510 24.88 -18.70 -13.43
N ALA A 511 25.89 -18.88 -12.57
CA ALA A 511 25.68 -19.49 -11.26
C ALA A 511 24.84 -18.58 -10.34
N MET A 512 25.05 -17.26 -10.46
CA MET A 512 24.30 -16.26 -9.73
C MET A 512 22.85 -16.18 -10.21
N VAL A 513 22.64 -16.16 -11.53
CA VAL A 513 21.31 -16.19 -12.14
C VAL A 513 20.54 -17.45 -11.74
N ALA A 514 21.19 -18.61 -11.74
CA ALA A 514 20.59 -19.88 -11.31
C ALA A 514 20.24 -19.90 -9.81
N ALA A 515 21.02 -19.20 -8.98
CA ALA A 515 20.81 -19.15 -7.54
C ALA A 515 19.81 -18.06 -7.09
N THR A 516 19.38 -17.18 -7.99
CA THR A 516 18.45 -16.07 -7.70
C THR A 516 17.13 -16.30 -8.43
N VAL A 517 16.19 -16.97 -7.75
CA VAL A 517 14.99 -17.55 -8.35
C VAL A 517 13.74 -16.78 -7.94
N ILE A 518 12.94 -16.37 -8.92
CA ILE A 518 11.56 -15.90 -8.74
C ILE A 518 10.64 -17.06 -9.10
N GLU A 519 9.89 -17.57 -8.14
CA GLU A 519 9.12 -18.81 -8.27
C GLU A 519 7.61 -18.59 -8.08
N GLY A 520 6.82 -19.11 -9.03
CA GLY A 520 5.39 -19.29 -8.88
C GLY A 520 4.51 -18.09 -9.24
N GLY A 521 3.21 -18.23 -8.96
CA GLY A 521 2.19 -17.22 -9.18
C GLY A 521 1.47 -17.30 -10.54
N ASN A 522 0.45 -16.46 -10.71
CA ASN A 522 -0.20 -16.30 -12.02
C ASN A 522 0.77 -15.63 -13.03
N GLN A 523 1.44 -14.57 -12.58
CA GLN A 523 2.48 -13.86 -13.31
C GLN A 523 3.65 -13.67 -12.33
N ALA A 524 4.82 -14.25 -12.62
CA ALA A 524 5.96 -14.11 -11.72
C ALA A 524 6.53 -12.68 -11.76
N VAL A 525 6.56 -12.04 -12.94
CA VAL A 525 6.94 -10.63 -13.09
C VAL A 525 5.96 -9.90 -14.00
N THR A 526 5.56 -8.70 -13.58
CA THR A 526 4.57 -7.86 -14.27
C THR A 526 5.12 -6.46 -14.56
N PHE A 527 4.93 -6.03 -15.81
CA PHE A 527 5.09 -4.65 -16.28
C PHE A 527 3.77 -4.19 -16.89
N ALA A 528 3.01 -3.38 -16.15
CA ALA A 528 1.68 -2.95 -16.57
C ALA A 528 1.34 -1.51 -16.16
N GLY A 529 2.29 -0.76 -15.58
CA GLY A 529 2.12 0.63 -15.17
C GLY A 529 2.58 1.65 -16.22
N GLY A 530 3.06 1.20 -17.38
CA GLY A 530 3.60 2.07 -18.44
C GLY A 530 5.12 2.24 -18.38
N GLU A 531 5.80 1.26 -17.78
CA GLU A 531 7.25 1.19 -17.65
C GLU A 531 7.93 1.26 -19.03
N ASP A 532 9.02 2.02 -19.12
CA ASP A 532 9.79 2.21 -20.35
C ASP A 532 11.12 1.45 -20.32
N VAL A 533 11.97 1.70 -21.32
CA VAL A 533 13.25 1.00 -21.51
C VAL A 533 14.22 1.15 -20.33
N ASN A 534 14.04 2.18 -19.49
CA ASN A 534 14.83 2.40 -18.27
C ASN A 534 14.37 1.53 -17.10
N CYS A 535 13.22 0.87 -17.22
CA CYS A 535 12.80 -0.18 -16.30
C CYS A 535 13.50 -1.49 -16.68
N VAL A 536 14.36 -1.99 -15.81
CA VAL A 536 15.27 -3.10 -16.09
C VAL A 536 15.01 -4.25 -15.12
N LEU A 537 14.83 -5.45 -15.66
CA LEU A 537 14.93 -6.71 -14.91
C LEU A 537 16.14 -7.49 -15.44
N ALA A 538 17.08 -7.83 -14.56
CA ALA A 538 18.29 -8.54 -14.99
C ALA A 538 18.76 -9.66 -14.07
N GLY A 539 19.14 -10.80 -14.66
CA GLY A 539 19.90 -11.83 -13.96
C GLY A 539 19.10 -12.74 -13.02
N PHE A 540 17.84 -13.05 -13.37
CA PHE A 540 17.00 -13.94 -12.56
C PHE A 540 16.66 -15.24 -13.27
N THR A 541 16.45 -16.30 -12.49
CA THR A 541 15.70 -17.48 -12.93
C THR A 541 14.21 -17.27 -12.61
N ILE A 542 13.33 -17.43 -13.60
CA ILE A 542 11.88 -17.19 -13.48
C ILE A 542 11.13 -18.46 -13.87
N THR A 543 10.46 -19.07 -12.90
CA THR A 543 9.92 -20.44 -13.02
C THR A 543 8.59 -20.63 -12.30
N GLY A 544 7.87 -21.71 -12.64
CA GLY A 544 6.70 -22.18 -11.91
C GLY A 544 5.43 -21.31 -12.05
N ALA A 545 5.45 -20.26 -12.87
CA ALA A 545 4.30 -19.37 -13.05
C ALA A 545 3.38 -19.81 -14.20
N VAL A 546 2.12 -19.35 -14.21
CA VAL A 546 1.25 -19.49 -15.41
C VAL A 546 1.80 -18.66 -16.58
N THR A 547 2.41 -17.51 -16.30
CA THR A 547 3.20 -16.73 -17.25
C THR A 547 4.45 -16.24 -16.53
N GLY A 548 5.64 -16.48 -17.08
CA GLY A 548 6.88 -16.05 -16.44
C GLY A 548 6.93 -14.51 -16.33
N ILE A 549 6.97 -13.83 -17.48
CA ILE A 549 6.95 -12.36 -17.55
C ILE A 549 5.74 -11.89 -18.35
N TYR A 550 4.97 -10.97 -17.79
CA TYR A 550 3.83 -10.33 -18.45
C TYR A 550 4.07 -8.82 -18.66
N CYS A 551 4.00 -8.37 -19.92
CA CYS A 551 4.06 -6.95 -20.26
C CYS A 551 2.76 -6.48 -20.94
N SER A 552 2.13 -5.44 -20.40
CA SER A 552 0.90 -4.85 -20.96
C SER A 552 1.03 -3.33 -21.08
N GLY A 553 1.14 -2.81 -22.31
CA GLY A 553 1.34 -1.38 -22.53
C GLY A 553 2.68 -0.84 -22.00
N ALA A 554 3.66 -1.72 -21.82
CA ALA A 554 4.98 -1.41 -21.25
C ALA A 554 6.11 -1.85 -22.20
N SER A 555 7.26 -1.19 -22.10
CA SER A 555 8.44 -1.44 -22.95
C SER A 555 9.75 -1.57 -22.14
N PRO A 556 9.80 -2.47 -21.13
CA PRO A 556 10.97 -2.65 -20.27
C PRO A 556 12.17 -3.29 -20.99
N THR A 557 13.32 -3.27 -20.32
CA THR A 557 14.50 -4.07 -20.66
C THR A 557 14.56 -5.33 -19.80
N ILE A 558 14.55 -6.50 -20.42
CA ILE A 558 14.68 -7.81 -19.79
C ILE A 558 16.01 -8.42 -20.25
N ALA A 559 16.95 -8.63 -19.34
CA ALA A 559 18.32 -8.98 -19.69
C ALA A 559 18.93 -10.11 -18.85
N ASN A 560 19.67 -11.03 -19.48
CA ASN A 560 20.42 -12.08 -18.78
C ASN A 560 19.56 -12.97 -17.85
N CYS A 561 18.29 -13.17 -18.17
CA CYS A 561 17.39 -14.01 -17.37
C CYS A 561 17.31 -15.44 -17.93
N CYS A 562 17.08 -16.41 -17.03
CA CYS A 562 16.65 -17.75 -17.36
C CYS A 562 15.13 -17.85 -17.12
N ILE A 563 14.33 -18.07 -18.16
CA ILE A 563 12.87 -18.07 -18.09
C ILE A 563 12.37 -19.43 -18.52
N SER A 564 12.08 -20.29 -17.55
CA SER A 564 11.90 -21.71 -17.81
C SER A 564 10.84 -22.38 -16.95
N ALA A 565 10.35 -23.55 -17.39
CA ALA A 565 9.42 -24.38 -16.64
C ALA A 565 8.15 -23.66 -16.15
N ASN A 566 7.68 -22.66 -16.91
CA ASN A 566 6.40 -22.01 -16.65
C ASN A 566 5.25 -22.81 -17.27
N ALA A 567 4.10 -22.84 -16.60
CA ALA A 567 2.91 -23.57 -17.02
C ALA A 567 2.22 -22.97 -18.27
N GLY A 568 2.63 -21.78 -18.70
CA GLY A 568 2.21 -21.14 -19.94
C GLY A 568 3.38 -20.55 -20.72
N SER A 569 3.24 -19.33 -21.24
CA SER A 569 4.34 -18.70 -22.00
C SER A 569 5.45 -18.22 -21.06
N GLY A 570 6.70 -18.30 -21.52
CA GLY A 570 7.83 -17.70 -20.82
C GLY A 570 7.66 -16.17 -20.70
N ILE A 571 7.45 -15.50 -21.84
CA ILE A 571 7.14 -14.07 -21.91
C ILE A 571 5.85 -13.85 -22.68
N ARG A 572 4.96 -13.01 -22.16
CA ARG A 572 3.69 -12.64 -22.81
C ARG A 572 3.53 -11.13 -22.94
N LEU A 573 3.33 -10.66 -24.17
CA LEU A 573 3.20 -9.27 -24.54
C LEU A 573 1.77 -8.96 -25.01
N SER A 574 1.21 -7.85 -24.53
CA SER A 574 -0.15 -7.38 -24.83
C SER A 574 -0.21 -5.85 -24.90
N GLN A 575 -1.26 -5.30 -25.51
CA GLN A 575 -1.52 -3.85 -25.51
C GLN A 575 -0.38 -2.95 -26.02
N SER A 576 0.28 -3.31 -27.14
CA SER A 576 1.37 -2.52 -27.74
C SER A 576 2.65 -2.47 -26.88
N SER A 577 2.98 -3.58 -26.21
CA SER A 577 4.22 -3.74 -25.45
C SER A 577 5.41 -4.01 -26.38
N ASN A 578 6.49 -3.25 -26.20
CA ASN A 578 7.69 -3.32 -27.06
C ASN A 578 8.98 -3.46 -26.24
N PRO A 579 9.12 -4.52 -25.42
CA PRO A 579 10.30 -4.69 -24.59
C PRO A 579 11.56 -4.97 -25.41
N THR A 580 12.71 -4.66 -24.81
CA THR A 580 14.02 -5.17 -25.22
C THR A 580 14.31 -6.44 -24.43
N ILE A 581 14.53 -7.56 -25.13
CA ILE A 581 14.82 -8.87 -24.54
C ILE A 581 16.21 -9.27 -25.02
N ALA A 582 17.19 -9.34 -24.11
CA ALA A 582 18.59 -9.51 -24.47
C ALA A 582 19.30 -10.56 -23.60
N ASN A 583 20.11 -11.42 -24.22
CA ASN A 583 20.94 -12.40 -23.50
C ASN A 583 20.15 -13.36 -22.59
N CYS A 584 18.88 -13.63 -22.91
CA CYS A 584 18.04 -14.51 -22.09
C CYS A 584 18.08 -15.96 -22.60
N ASN A 585 17.98 -16.91 -21.67
CA ASN A 585 17.60 -18.29 -21.99
C ASN A 585 16.10 -18.46 -21.72
N ILE A 586 15.32 -18.86 -22.73
CA ILE A 586 13.87 -19.02 -22.64
C ILE A 586 13.52 -20.45 -23.04
N SER A 587 13.40 -21.33 -22.06
CA SER A 587 13.43 -22.77 -22.30
C SER A 587 12.36 -23.56 -21.56
N GLY A 588 11.91 -24.68 -22.11
CA GLY A 588 11.11 -25.65 -21.36
C GLY A 588 9.77 -25.12 -20.82
N ASN A 589 9.19 -24.07 -21.41
CA ASN A 589 7.89 -23.56 -21.00
C ASN A 589 6.77 -24.38 -21.65
N ALA A 590 5.66 -24.61 -20.94
CA ALA A 590 4.53 -25.40 -21.45
C ALA A 590 3.73 -24.68 -22.55
N GLY A 591 3.93 -23.37 -22.72
CA GLY A 591 3.42 -22.57 -23.84
C GLY A 591 4.52 -22.22 -24.87
N CYS A 592 4.36 -21.08 -25.54
CA CYS A 592 5.42 -20.52 -26.38
C CYS A 592 6.55 -19.93 -25.53
N GLY A 593 7.76 -19.82 -26.08
CA GLY A 593 8.83 -19.06 -25.43
C GLY A 593 8.42 -17.59 -25.25
N ILE A 594 8.01 -16.95 -26.35
CA ILE A 594 7.51 -15.56 -26.36
C ILE A 594 6.19 -15.49 -27.12
N THR A 595 5.13 -15.00 -26.48
CA THR A 595 3.81 -14.77 -27.08
C THR A 595 3.50 -13.28 -27.21
N MET A 596 3.18 -12.81 -28.41
CA MET A 596 2.78 -11.44 -28.73
C MET A 596 1.32 -11.35 -29.17
N ASN A 597 0.42 -11.12 -28.21
CA ASN A 597 -1.01 -11.03 -28.49
C ASN A 597 -1.36 -9.69 -29.14
N LYS A 598 -1.98 -9.75 -30.32
CA LYS A 598 -2.61 -8.57 -30.92
C LYS A 598 -3.78 -8.10 -30.05
N HIS A 599 -3.89 -6.80 -29.85
CA HIS A 599 -5.03 -6.21 -29.15
C HIS A 599 -5.99 -5.60 -30.15
N THR A 600 -7.27 -5.98 -30.09
CA THR A 600 -8.31 -5.46 -30.99
C THR A 600 -9.33 -4.67 -30.18
N GLN A 601 -9.47 -3.37 -30.46
CA GLN A 601 -10.55 -2.54 -29.93
C GLN A 601 -11.25 -1.80 -31.08
N GLY A 602 -12.46 -2.25 -31.41
CA GLY A 602 -13.23 -1.72 -32.53
C GLY A 602 -12.49 -1.93 -33.86
N ARG A 603 -12.10 -0.82 -34.51
CA ARG A 603 -11.36 -0.83 -35.79
C ARG A 603 -9.83 -0.72 -35.62
N TYR A 604 -9.34 -0.57 -34.40
CA TYR A 604 -7.91 -0.47 -34.11
C TYR A 604 -7.35 -1.85 -33.75
N ILE A 605 -6.25 -2.22 -34.40
CA ILE A 605 -5.45 -3.40 -34.06
C ILE A 605 -4.07 -2.89 -33.66
N LEU A 606 -3.67 -3.19 -32.42
CA LEU A 606 -2.34 -2.89 -31.90
C LEU A 606 -1.49 -4.16 -31.96
N TYR A 607 -0.30 -4.04 -32.54
CA TYR A 607 0.69 -5.10 -32.60
C TYR A 607 1.85 -4.79 -31.65
N ASN A 608 2.51 -5.85 -31.18
CA ASN A 608 3.71 -5.76 -30.36
C ASN A 608 4.95 -5.89 -31.25
N HIS A 609 5.99 -5.13 -30.94
CA HIS A 609 7.22 -4.96 -31.73
C HIS A 609 8.47 -5.20 -30.86
N ALA A 610 8.53 -6.34 -30.17
CA ALA A 610 9.67 -6.67 -29.31
C ALA A 610 11.00 -6.66 -30.07
N THR A 611 12.05 -6.17 -29.40
CA THR A 611 13.44 -6.31 -29.87
C THR A 611 14.09 -7.45 -29.11
N ILE A 612 14.52 -8.49 -29.82
CA ILE A 612 15.02 -9.75 -29.26
C ILE A 612 16.43 -9.97 -29.79
N SER A 613 17.40 -10.05 -28.89
CA SER A 613 18.82 -10.20 -29.27
C SER A 613 19.59 -11.16 -28.38
N ASN A 614 20.52 -11.93 -28.97
CA ASN A 614 21.43 -12.80 -28.21
C ASN A 614 20.71 -13.80 -27.28
N CYS A 615 19.49 -14.20 -27.64
CA CYS A 615 18.69 -15.12 -26.84
C CYS A 615 18.80 -16.56 -27.34
N VAL A 616 18.74 -17.50 -26.40
CA VAL A 616 18.51 -18.93 -26.66
C VAL A 616 17.06 -19.23 -26.34
N ILE A 617 16.28 -19.69 -27.31
CA ILE A 617 14.83 -19.95 -27.16
C ILE A 617 14.54 -21.39 -27.59
N THR A 618 14.39 -22.29 -26.62
CA THR A 618 14.48 -23.73 -26.90
C THR A 618 13.49 -24.59 -26.13
N ALA A 619 13.06 -25.70 -26.71
CA ALA A 619 12.26 -26.71 -25.98
C ALA A 619 10.97 -26.19 -25.34
N ASN A 620 10.40 -25.11 -25.88
CA ASN A 620 9.07 -24.68 -25.48
C ASN A 620 8.04 -25.58 -26.17
N ASN A 621 6.96 -25.91 -25.47
CA ASN A 621 5.97 -26.90 -25.91
C ASN A 621 5.00 -26.37 -26.98
N GLN A 622 5.24 -25.16 -27.50
CA GLN A 622 4.58 -24.57 -28.67
C GLN A 622 5.62 -23.93 -29.59
N ASP A 623 5.36 -22.75 -30.14
CA ASP A 623 6.32 -22.02 -30.96
C ASP A 623 7.40 -21.35 -30.09
N GLY A 624 8.60 -21.17 -30.65
CA GLY A 624 9.64 -20.37 -29.97
C GLY A 624 9.19 -18.93 -29.76
N ILE A 625 8.73 -18.29 -30.85
CA ILE A 625 8.18 -16.94 -30.85
C ILE A 625 6.89 -16.90 -31.67
N MET A 626 5.79 -16.45 -31.05
CA MET A 626 4.47 -16.37 -31.68
C MET A 626 3.90 -14.94 -31.70
N GLY A 627 3.30 -14.55 -32.82
CA GLY A 627 2.55 -13.30 -32.99
C GLY A 627 3.41 -12.06 -33.23
N GLY A 628 2.78 -10.89 -33.22
CA GLY A 628 3.48 -9.59 -33.32
C GLY A 628 4.37 -9.40 -34.57
N MET A 629 5.25 -8.39 -34.47
CA MET A 629 6.18 -7.98 -35.53
C MET A 629 7.59 -7.73 -34.92
N PRO A 630 8.27 -8.78 -34.43
CA PRO A 630 9.52 -8.63 -33.69
C PRO A 630 10.72 -8.33 -34.59
N SER A 631 11.74 -7.72 -34.01
CA SER A 631 13.11 -7.71 -34.55
C SER A 631 13.95 -8.74 -33.80
N ILE A 632 14.51 -9.71 -34.52
CA ILE A 632 15.24 -10.85 -33.97
C ILE A 632 16.66 -10.80 -34.53
N THR A 633 17.68 -10.75 -33.67
CA THR A 633 19.08 -10.62 -34.09
C THR A 633 19.99 -11.48 -33.22
N ASN A 634 20.92 -12.21 -33.83
CA ASN A 634 21.86 -13.05 -33.10
C ASN A 634 21.13 -14.01 -32.14
N CYS A 635 20.02 -14.66 -32.53
CA CYS A 635 19.30 -15.58 -31.64
C CYS A 635 19.48 -17.02 -32.09
N THR A 636 19.46 -17.95 -31.14
CA THR A 636 19.35 -19.39 -31.43
C THR A 636 17.96 -19.86 -31.01
N ILE A 637 17.13 -20.25 -31.97
CA ILE A 637 15.75 -20.72 -31.74
C ILE A 637 15.68 -22.16 -32.23
N ALA A 638 15.64 -23.11 -31.30
CA ALA A 638 15.78 -24.51 -31.65
C ALA A 638 14.90 -25.44 -30.81
N VAL A 639 14.59 -26.62 -31.35
CA VAL A 639 13.89 -27.69 -30.61
C VAL A 639 12.57 -27.29 -29.93
N ASN A 640 11.90 -26.25 -30.41
CA ASN A 640 10.53 -25.96 -29.98
C ASN A 640 9.55 -26.94 -30.66
N PHE A 641 8.45 -27.26 -29.98
CA PHE A 641 7.54 -28.32 -30.41
C PHE A 641 6.84 -27.97 -31.74
N HIS A 642 6.47 -26.70 -31.91
CA HIS A 642 5.98 -26.14 -33.18
C HIS A 642 7.09 -25.31 -33.86
N HIS A 643 6.75 -24.25 -34.59
CA HIS A 643 7.71 -23.48 -35.37
C HIS A 643 8.71 -22.76 -34.46
N GLY A 644 9.91 -22.48 -34.97
CA GLY A 644 10.81 -21.55 -34.29
C GLY A 644 10.18 -20.16 -34.22
N VAL A 645 9.62 -19.69 -35.34
CA VAL A 645 9.02 -18.35 -35.44
C VAL A 645 7.68 -18.41 -36.19
N SER A 646 6.57 -18.18 -35.50
CA SER A 646 5.23 -17.99 -36.09
C SER A 646 4.76 -16.54 -35.86
N CYS A 647 5.24 -15.61 -36.69
CA CYS A 647 5.07 -14.16 -36.49
C CYS A 647 4.45 -13.48 -37.73
N ILE A 648 3.78 -12.35 -37.53
CA ILE A 648 3.07 -11.65 -38.62
C ILE A 648 4.08 -11.07 -39.62
N LYS A 649 5.07 -10.34 -39.12
CA LYS A 649 6.10 -9.68 -39.92
C LYS A 649 7.43 -9.61 -39.15
N PRO A 650 8.08 -10.76 -38.89
CA PRO A 650 9.36 -10.76 -38.19
C PRO A 650 10.48 -10.24 -39.10
N MET A 651 11.42 -9.50 -38.53
CA MET A 651 12.72 -9.21 -39.15
C MET A 651 13.78 -10.05 -38.44
N ILE A 652 14.50 -10.88 -39.18
CA ILE A 652 15.42 -11.86 -38.61
C ILE A 652 16.79 -11.68 -39.27
N THR A 653 17.84 -11.53 -38.46
CA THR A 653 19.22 -11.50 -38.95
C THR A 653 20.19 -12.22 -38.02
N ASN A 654 21.30 -12.72 -38.56
CA ASN A 654 22.39 -13.38 -37.82
C ASN A 654 21.95 -14.50 -36.87
N SER A 655 20.81 -15.13 -37.14
CA SER A 655 20.18 -16.06 -36.18
C SER A 655 20.29 -17.50 -36.69
N ILE A 656 19.97 -18.46 -35.81
CA ILE A 656 19.87 -19.88 -36.15
C ILE A 656 18.47 -20.34 -35.77
N ILE A 657 17.73 -20.91 -36.72
CA ILE A 657 16.38 -21.45 -36.53
C ILE A 657 16.37 -22.89 -37.04
N TYR A 658 16.57 -23.84 -36.12
CA TYR A 658 16.90 -25.22 -36.48
C TYR A 658 16.25 -26.23 -35.53
N LEU A 659 15.88 -27.42 -36.03
CA LEU A 659 15.29 -28.52 -35.24
C LEU A 659 13.98 -28.18 -34.53
N ASN A 660 13.27 -27.13 -34.94
CA ASN A 660 11.91 -26.89 -34.45
C ASN A 660 10.92 -27.76 -35.22
N SER A 661 9.65 -27.67 -34.85
CA SER A 661 8.54 -28.40 -35.49
C SER A 661 8.71 -29.90 -35.34
N LEU A 662 9.08 -30.33 -34.12
CA LEU A 662 9.34 -31.73 -33.74
C LEU A 662 8.13 -32.66 -33.92
N GLY A 663 6.93 -32.10 -34.21
CA GLY A 663 5.71 -32.83 -34.53
C GLY A 663 5.10 -32.59 -35.93
N SER A 664 5.72 -31.80 -36.83
CA SER A 664 5.16 -31.43 -38.14
C SER A 664 6.14 -31.61 -39.32
N ASP A 665 5.92 -30.86 -40.41
CA ASP A 665 6.67 -30.84 -41.67
C ASP A 665 8.06 -30.18 -41.59
N PHE A 666 8.63 -30.04 -40.40
CA PHE A 666 9.91 -29.37 -40.12
C PHE A 666 9.96 -27.89 -40.57
N VAL A 667 8.81 -27.23 -40.76
CA VAL A 667 8.77 -25.80 -41.09
C VAL A 667 9.29 -24.98 -39.90
N GLN A 668 10.32 -24.18 -40.14
CA GLN A 668 10.97 -23.40 -39.08
C GLN A 668 10.32 -22.04 -38.85
N ILE A 669 9.80 -21.42 -39.93
CA ILE A 669 9.19 -20.09 -39.90
C ILE A 669 7.81 -20.14 -40.56
N GLU A 670 6.78 -19.77 -39.81
CA GLU A 670 5.43 -19.57 -40.30
C GLU A 670 5.16 -18.07 -40.44
N SER A 671 5.34 -17.52 -41.65
CA SER A 671 5.04 -16.12 -41.94
C SER A 671 4.93 -15.85 -43.44
N ASN A 672 3.98 -14.99 -43.83
CA ASN A 672 3.87 -14.50 -45.20
C ASN A 672 4.63 -13.19 -45.45
N PHE A 673 5.17 -12.55 -44.40
CA PHE A 673 5.80 -11.23 -44.50
C PHE A 673 7.17 -11.17 -43.80
N ALA A 674 7.78 -12.31 -43.47
CA ALA A 674 9.10 -12.35 -42.85
C ALA A 674 10.18 -11.78 -43.77
N THR A 675 11.08 -10.99 -43.18
CA THR A 675 12.34 -10.57 -43.81
C THR A 675 13.48 -11.26 -43.08
N VAL A 676 14.18 -12.16 -43.76
CA VAL A 676 15.21 -13.02 -43.15
C VAL A 676 16.49 -12.89 -43.95
N THR A 677 17.59 -12.54 -43.29
CA THR A 677 18.92 -12.39 -43.91
C THR A 677 19.99 -12.95 -43.01
N TYR A 678 21.10 -13.44 -43.56
CA TYR A 678 22.26 -13.90 -42.80
C TYR A 678 21.87 -14.83 -41.64
N THR A 679 20.94 -15.74 -41.87
CA THR A 679 20.38 -16.64 -40.87
C THR A 679 20.51 -18.07 -41.36
N ASP A 680 20.75 -19.02 -40.47
CA ASP A 680 20.73 -20.45 -40.76
C ASP A 680 19.34 -21.03 -40.45
N ILE A 681 18.68 -21.63 -41.44
CA ILE A 681 17.29 -22.11 -41.32
C ILE A 681 17.20 -23.52 -41.89
N GLN A 682 16.73 -24.47 -41.07
CA GLN A 682 16.50 -25.84 -41.53
C GLN A 682 15.46 -25.89 -42.65
N GLY A 683 15.82 -26.51 -43.77
CA GLY A 683 14.97 -26.56 -44.98
C GLY A 683 15.07 -25.30 -45.85
N GLY A 684 15.88 -24.31 -45.44
CA GLY A 684 16.18 -23.08 -46.16
C GLY A 684 15.10 -22.01 -46.10
N TRP A 685 15.50 -20.76 -46.34
CA TRP A 685 14.58 -19.62 -46.49
C TRP A 685 15.13 -18.58 -47.48
N PRO A 686 14.31 -18.03 -48.40
CA PRO A 686 14.76 -17.00 -49.34
C PRO A 686 15.26 -15.74 -48.63
N GLY A 687 16.49 -15.30 -48.94
CA GLY A 687 17.07 -14.08 -48.39
C GLY A 687 18.57 -14.00 -48.60
N GLU A 688 19.11 -12.78 -48.51
CA GLU A 688 20.55 -12.56 -48.64
C GLU A 688 21.31 -13.23 -47.49
N GLY A 689 22.36 -13.99 -47.81
CA GLY A 689 23.25 -14.59 -46.82
C GLY A 689 22.64 -15.71 -45.98
N ASN A 690 21.40 -16.13 -46.24
CA ASN A 690 20.80 -17.28 -45.55
C ASN A 690 21.48 -18.59 -45.98
N ILE A 691 21.63 -19.50 -45.03
CA ILE A 691 22.18 -20.83 -45.24
C ILE A 691 21.23 -21.91 -44.67
N ASP A 692 21.47 -23.15 -45.05
CA ASP A 692 20.81 -24.34 -44.48
C ASP A 692 21.90 -25.39 -44.30
N THR A 693 22.44 -25.45 -43.09
CA THR A 693 23.49 -26.39 -42.71
C THR A 693 23.23 -26.89 -41.30
N ASP A 694 23.81 -28.03 -40.93
CA ASP A 694 23.77 -28.45 -39.54
C ASP A 694 24.55 -27.42 -38.70
N PRO A 695 23.94 -26.78 -37.68
CA PRO A 695 24.63 -25.81 -36.84
C PRO A 695 25.80 -26.42 -36.07
N TYR A 696 25.85 -27.75 -35.89
CA TYR A 696 26.79 -28.44 -35.01
C TYR A 696 26.80 -27.82 -33.61
N PHE A 697 25.63 -27.76 -32.98
CA PHE A 697 25.53 -27.46 -31.55
C PHE A 697 26.31 -28.49 -30.74
N VAL A 698 26.90 -28.08 -29.62
CA VAL A 698 27.66 -28.98 -28.74
C VAL A 698 26.75 -30.06 -28.16
N ALA A 699 25.62 -29.64 -27.60
CA ALA A 699 24.63 -30.51 -27.00
C ALA A 699 23.26 -29.87 -27.15
N ILE A 700 22.31 -30.65 -27.66
CA ILE A 700 20.90 -30.27 -27.67
C ILE A 700 20.33 -30.58 -26.28
N GLY A 701 19.52 -29.68 -25.73
CA GLY A 701 18.84 -29.94 -24.47
C GLY A 701 17.89 -31.14 -24.57
N PHE A 702 17.69 -31.85 -23.47
CA PHE A 702 16.86 -33.06 -23.45
C PHE A 702 16.18 -33.24 -22.09
N LEU A 703 15.08 -33.99 -22.09
CA LEU A 703 14.43 -34.42 -20.85
C LEU A 703 15.17 -35.64 -20.31
N ASP A 704 15.82 -35.51 -19.16
CA ASP A 704 16.42 -36.63 -18.44
C ASP A 704 15.33 -37.34 -17.65
N THR A 705 15.17 -38.64 -17.91
CA THR A 705 14.15 -39.46 -17.25
C THR A 705 14.57 -39.97 -15.87
N ASN A 706 15.74 -39.54 -15.39
CA ASN A 706 16.32 -39.96 -14.11
C ASN A 706 16.43 -41.50 -13.95
N GLY A 707 16.45 -42.24 -15.06
CA GLY A 707 16.46 -43.70 -15.08
C GLY A 707 15.08 -44.35 -14.84
N THR A 708 14.00 -43.58 -14.79
CA THR A 708 12.62 -44.01 -14.54
C THR A 708 11.64 -43.46 -15.60
N PRO A 709 11.73 -43.90 -16.88
CA PRO A 709 10.90 -43.36 -17.97
C PRO A 709 9.38 -43.47 -17.81
N GLU A 710 8.91 -44.29 -16.89
CA GLU A 710 7.48 -44.50 -16.59
C GLU A 710 6.98 -43.50 -15.53
N ASN A 711 7.88 -42.80 -14.84
CA ASN A 711 7.60 -41.87 -13.76
C ASN A 711 7.86 -40.42 -14.22
N LEU A 712 6.87 -39.83 -14.89
CA LEU A 712 7.00 -38.46 -15.41
C LEU A 712 7.19 -37.40 -14.31
N ASP A 713 6.95 -37.75 -13.04
CA ASP A 713 7.07 -36.84 -11.90
C ASP A 713 8.53 -36.59 -11.47
N ASP A 714 9.50 -37.41 -11.91
CA ASP A 714 10.92 -37.21 -11.62
C ASP A 714 11.80 -36.92 -12.86
N ASP A 715 11.17 -36.78 -14.02
CA ASP A 715 11.81 -36.29 -15.23
C ASP A 715 12.21 -34.81 -15.07
N PHE A 716 13.42 -34.42 -15.47
CA PHE A 716 13.86 -33.03 -15.42
C PHE A 716 14.54 -32.61 -16.73
N TRP A 717 14.31 -31.36 -17.12
CA TRP A 717 14.93 -30.80 -18.32
C TRP A 717 16.41 -30.50 -18.06
N VAL A 718 17.27 -31.00 -18.94
CA VAL A 718 18.70 -30.67 -18.99
C VAL A 718 18.92 -29.67 -20.11
N GLU A 719 19.39 -28.48 -19.73
CA GLU A 719 19.70 -27.42 -20.68
C GLU A 719 20.81 -27.83 -21.66
N GLY A 720 20.65 -27.44 -22.92
CA GLY A 720 21.62 -27.70 -23.98
C GLY A 720 22.78 -26.68 -23.97
N ASP A 721 23.88 -27.07 -24.61
CA ASP A 721 24.98 -26.17 -24.96
C ASP A 721 24.89 -25.85 -26.46
N TYR A 722 24.29 -24.70 -26.76
CA TYR A 722 24.03 -24.24 -28.12
C TYR A 722 25.18 -23.41 -28.72
N HIS A 723 26.38 -23.45 -28.12
CA HIS A 723 27.57 -22.95 -28.80
C HIS A 723 27.84 -23.77 -30.07
N LEU A 724 28.48 -23.16 -31.05
CA LEU A 724 28.87 -23.83 -32.30
C LEU A 724 30.16 -24.61 -32.06
N GLN A 725 30.24 -25.86 -32.51
CA GLN A 725 31.50 -26.60 -32.45
C GLN A 725 32.58 -25.92 -33.30
N SER A 726 33.81 -25.89 -32.78
CA SER A 726 34.97 -25.31 -33.47
C SER A 726 36.26 -26.06 -33.17
N GLN A 727 37.00 -26.41 -34.23
CA GLN A 727 38.36 -26.95 -34.09
C GLN A 727 39.36 -25.92 -33.53
N ALA A 728 39.08 -24.62 -33.65
CA ALA A 728 39.89 -23.55 -33.04
C ALA A 728 39.53 -23.29 -31.57
N GLY A 729 38.33 -23.72 -31.17
CA GLY A 729 37.85 -23.70 -29.80
C GLY A 729 36.50 -23.01 -29.66
N ARG A 730 35.60 -23.63 -28.92
CA ARG A 730 34.35 -23.04 -28.42
C ARG A 730 34.45 -22.72 -26.92
N TRP A 731 33.63 -21.80 -26.45
CA TRP A 731 33.50 -21.54 -25.02
C TRP A 731 32.70 -22.66 -24.34
N ASP A 732 33.17 -23.14 -23.19
CA ASP A 732 32.42 -24.05 -22.33
C ASP A 732 31.97 -23.30 -21.06
N PRO A 733 30.66 -23.09 -20.87
CA PRO A 733 30.16 -22.33 -19.72
C PRO A 733 30.40 -23.04 -18.37
N VAL A 734 30.57 -24.37 -18.37
CA VAL A 734 30.76 -25.15 -17.13
C VAL A 734 32.19 -25.03 -16.62
N SER A 735 33.20 -25.30 -17.46
CA SER A 735 34.60 -25.18 -17.07
C SER A 735 35.15 -23.75 -17.17
N GLN A 736 34.43 -22.85 -17.84
CA GLN A 736 34.89 -21.52 -18.21
C GLN A 736 36.21 -21.54 -19.00
N THR A 737 36.35 -22.51 -19.91
CA THR A 737 37.53 -22.66 -20.77
C THR A 737 37.17 -22.82 -22.25
N TRP A 738 38.19 -22.80 -23.11
CA TRP A 738 38.05 -23.04 -24.54
C TRP A 738 38.29 -24.51 -24.87
N ILE A 739 37.31 -25.19 -25.46
CA ILE A 739 37.38 -26.61 -25.85
C ILE A 739 37.50 -26.72 -27.36
N GLN A 740 38.50 -27.46 -27.86
CA GLN A 740 38.63 -27.76 -29.29
C GLN A 740 37.76 -28.96 -29.65
N ASP A 741 36.89 -28.76 -30.64
CA ASP A 741 36.03 -29.83 -31.15
C ASP A 741 36.64 -30.50 -32.38
N VAL A 742 35.99 -31.57 -32.85
CA VAL A 742 36.42 -32.33 -34.02
C VAL A 742 35.91 -31.75 -35.35
N VAL A 743 34.90 -30.88 -35.28
CA VAL A 743 34.23 -30.24 -36.42
C VAL A 743 34.17 -28.73 -36.17
N THR A 744 34.20 -27.96 -37.26
CA THR A 744 33.90 -26.52 -37.23
C THR A 744 32.57 -26.30 -37.93
N SER A 745 31.63 -25.65 -37.24
CA SER A 745 30.33 -25.27 -37.79
C SER A 745 30.48 -24.28 -38.95
N SER A 746 29.67 -24.43 -39.98
CA SER A 746 29.60 -23.46 -41.09
C SER A 746 28.89 -22.16 -40.68
N CYS A 747 28.28 -22.11 -39.50
CA CYS A 747 27.63 -20.92 -38.95
C CYS A 747 28.64 -19.93 -38.32
N ILE A 748 29.90 -20.35 -38.15
CA ILE A 748 31.01 -19.49 -37.75
C ILE A 748 31.40 -18.59 -38.94
N ASP A 749 31.63 -17.31 -38.69
CA ASP A 749 31.97 -16.27 -39.68
C ASP A 749 30.95 -16.09 -40.84
N SER A 750 29.71 -16.50 -40.63
CA SER A 750 28.69 -16.53 -41.70
C SER A 750 27.60 -15.46 -41.59
N GLY A 751 27.56 -14.67 -40.50
CA GLY A 751 26.58 -13.61 -40.29
C GLY A 751 26.75 -12.41 -41.23
N ASN A 752 26.00 -11.34 -41.00
CA ASN A 752 26.00 -10.15 -41.85
C ASN A 752 27.39 -9.47 -41.84
N PRO A 753 28.03 -9.25 -43.01
CA PRO A 753 29.33 -8.59 -43.10
C PRO A 753 29.36 -7.16 -42.52
N GLY A 754 28.21 -6.50 -42.40
CA GLY A 754 28.09 -5.18 -41.80
C GLY A 754 27.85 -5.19 -40.28
N SER A 755 27.67 -6.35 -39.66
CA SER A 755 27.50 -6.47 -38.21
C SER A 755 28.84 -6.40 -37.48
N ASP A 756 28.79 -5.86 -36.26
CA ASP A 756 29.95 -5.81 -35.38
C ASP A 756 30.31 -7.21 -34.86
N TRP A 757 31.54 -7.63 -35.11
CA TRP A 757 32.12 -8.88 -34.67
C TRP A 757 33.28 -8.67 -33.68
N THR A 758 33.61 -7.42 -33.35
CA THR A 758 34.86 -7.08 -32.64
C THR A 758 34.93 -7.60 -31.20
N ALA A 759 33.80 -7.97 -30.62
CA ALA A 759 33.73 -8.64 -29.32
C ALA A 759 34.01 -10.16 -29.40
N GLU A 760 34.02 -10.77 -30.58
CA GLU A 760 34.34 -12.19 -30.75
C GLU A 760 35.84 -12.47 -30.49
N PRO A 761 36.17 -13.59 -29.85
CA PRO A 761 37.54 -13.89 -29.44
C PRO A 761 38.41 -14.34 -30.62
N GLN A 762 39.69 -13.94 -30.61
CA GLN A 762 40.64 -14.37 -31.63
C GLN A 762 40.99 -15.87 -31.53
N PRO A 763 41.23 -16.55 -32.67
CA PRO A 763 40.94 -16.11 -34.06
C PRO A 763 39.44 -15.99 -34.36
N SER A 764 39.01 -14.93 -35.07
CA SER A 764 37.57 -14.57 -35.24
C SER A 764 37.14 -14.26 -36.68
N GLY A 765 37.92 -14.67 -37.69
CA GLY A 765 37.56 -14.65 -39.13
C GLY A 765 37.23 -13.30 -39.79
N GLY A 766 37.10 -12.22 -39.01
CA GLY A 766 36.71 -10.88 -39.46
C GLY A 766 35.21 -10.73 -39.78
N ARG A 767 34.35 -11.64 -39.31
CA ARG A 767 32.90 -11.63 -39.59
C ARG A 767 32.13 -12.29 -38.44
N ILE A 768 30.95 -11.79 -38.12
CA ILE A 768 30.18 -12.28 -36.96
C ILE A 768 29.71 -13.73 -37.17
N ASN A 769 29.73 -14.54 -36.12
CA ASN A 769 29.06 -15.82 -36.06
C ASN A 769 27.53 -15.65 -36.08
N MET A 770 26.80 -16.63 -36.61
CA MET A 770 25.34 -16.69 -36.44
C MET A 770 24.96 -17.28 -35.06
N GLY A 771 23.79 -16.91 -34.54
CA GLY A 771 23.20 -17.47 -33.32
C GLY A 771 23.44 -16.64 -32.05
N ALA A 772 22.93 -17.14 -30.92
CA ALA A 772 22.90 -16.49 -29.60
C ALA A 772 24.24 -15.88 -29.15
N TYR A 773 25.33 -16.54 -29.48
CA TYR A 773 26.68 -16.16 -29.03
C TYR A 773 27.44 -15.31 -30.05
N GLY A 774 26.90 -15.10 -31.26
CA GLY A 774 27.50 -14.24 -32.28
C GLY A 774 27.65 -12.81 -31.79
N GLY A 775 28.81 -12.22 -32.03
CA GLY A 775 29.16 -10.86 -31.60
C GLY A 775 29.42 -10.75 -30.10
N THR A 776 29.67 -11.86 -29.41
CA THR A 776 29.95 -11.88 -27.96
C THR A 776 31.33 -12.41 -27.65
N ALA A 777 31.84 -12.12 -26.45
CA ALA A 777 33.11 -12.67 -25.95
C ALA A 777 33.11 -14.20 -25.76
N LYS A 778 31.94 -14.84 -25.87
CA LYS A 778 31.74 -16.29 -25.75
C LYS A 778 31.51 -16.97 -27.12
N ALA A 779 31.62 -16.24 -28.22
CA ALA A 779 31.49 -16.78 -29.57
C ALA A 779 32.59 -17.82 -29.88
N SER A 780 32.25 -18.89 -30.59
CA SER A 780 33.23 -19.90 -31.03
C SER A 780 34.26 -19.31 -31.99
N LYS A 781 35.52 -19.75 -31.87
CA LYS A 781 36.65 -19.23 -32.64
C LYS A 781 36.68 -19.77 -34.06
N SER A 782 37.27 -19.02 -34.97
CA SER A 782 37.50 -19.41 -36.36
C SER A 782 38.75 -20.29 -36.51
N PRO A 783 38.75 -21.34 -37.33
CA PRO A 783 39.98 -22.02 -37.74
C PRO A 783 41.00 -21.05 -38.33
N THR A 784 42.27 -21.21 -37.99
CA THR A 784 43.36 -20.53 -38.71
C THR A 784 43.73 -21.36 -39.93
N ASP A 785 43.64 -20.78 -41.12
CA ASP A 785 44.14 -21.38 -42.37
C ASP A 785 45.63 -21.76 -42.32
#